data_AF-A0A2W4LPV4-F1
#
_entry.id   AF-A0A2W4LPV4-F1
#
_cell.length_a   1.000
_cell.length_b   1.000
_cell.length_c   1.000
_cell.angle_alpha   90.00
_cell.angle_beta   90.00
_cell.angle_gamma   90.00
#
_symmetry.space_group_name_H-M   'P 1'
#
loop_
_entity.id
_entity.type
_entity.pdbx_description
1 polymer ?
#
loop_
_entity_poly.entity_id
_entity_poly.type
_entity_poly.pdbx_seq_one_letter_code
_entity_poly.pdbx_strand_id
1 'polypeptide(L)'
;MSTNDLLAELAAGVRGDVQADPVSRALYATDASIYQIMPAAVVLSLDEADVAAALRVARRRQVPILPRGGGTSLAGQAVGQAIHLDFTKYMCRLLELNAAEGWAWVEPGMVLDRLNGLLAAHGLMFAPDISPSNRATIGGMIGNNSSGMYSLVYGKTIDHVLELRVMLSDGSVVHMGPLSEEELRAKLTLDSLEGRVYRTVHRLAHEHADEIARRFPRLLRRVGGYNLDAFVPADGGRGFNLANIIVGSEGTLGVILAAKLRLVPRPRHTAIGILAFETLDDALDAVVPCLECRPAAVELMDDLLLDLTRKSRQYAQYLASFVRGEPAALLQVEFFGESEAEGLAGRDGWERPRGPPAGSFPRAVTPAEKQAVLQVRKAGLPLLQSLSPDLRPETFVEDSAVPPERLGDYIRRFRAICHEHGVRVAFYGHASVGLMHARPLLNLKDAADVRTMRRIAEEIKDLVIAFGGALSGEHGDGLLRSEFCRELFGEALYEAFREIKRSFDPRGLLNPGKIVDAPPMDANLRYGPGYRVALPLETHFRFRDTGGMAGAVELCNGNALCRKTAGGTMCPSYMVTRDEEHSTRGRANALRMVLSGALPAAELTGERMREVMDLCLECKGCTGECPSRVNMTRLKSEWLAHYHAAHGVPLRARLFGNIHTLSRVASAAAPLANALLGMPGAGLLGERLLGISRHRRLPRFAREPFHAWFERTRAERPAGLGRPPVVLFPDPFTPYTDPEAGAAAVRVPAT
;
A
#
# COMPACT_ATOMS: atom_id res chain seq x y z
N MET A 1 30.29 -3.41 -14.37
CA MET A 1 29.43 -4.54 -14.80
C MET A 1 28.39 -3.98 -15.74
N SER A 2 28.18 -4.56 -16.94
CA SER A 2 27.07 -4.10 -17.77
C SER A 2 25.77 -4.69 -17.23
N THR A 3 24.72 -3.88 -17.11
CA THR A 3 23.37 -4.36 -16.74
C THR A 3 22.87 -5.43 -17.71
N ASN A 4 23.36 -5.40 -18.96
CA ASN A 4 22.98 -6.31 -20.03
C ASN A 4 23.44 -7.76 -19.78
N ASP A 5 24.63 -7.96 -19.20
CA ASP A 5 25.13 -9.30 -18.89
C ASP A 5 24.32 -9.95 -17.76
N LEU A 6 23.96 -9.17 -16.73
CA LEU A 6 23.10 -9.63 -15.64
C LEU A 6 21.71 -10.03 -16.15
N LEU A 7 21.14 -9.21 -17.03
CA LEU A 7 19.85 -9.50 -17.67
C LEU A 7 19.91 -10.79 -18.48
N ALA A 8 20.91 -10.97 -19.34
CA ALA A 8 21.04 -12.16 -20.17
C ALA A 8 21.13 -13.44 -19.34
N GLU A 9 21.88 -13.43 -18.23
CA GLU A 9 21.95 -14.58 -17.33
C GLU A 9 20.64 -14.88 -16.59
N LEU A 10 19.95 -13.84 -16.12
CA LEU A 10 18.65 -14.02 -15.47
C LEU A 10 17.63 -14.57 -16.46
N ALA A 11 17.53 -13.97 -17.65
CA ALA A 11 16.60 -14.39 -18.70
C ALA A 11 16.87 -15.82 -19.21
N ALA A 12 18.12 -16.29 -19.15
CA ALA A 12 18.46 -17.67 -19.51
C ALA A 12 18.05 -18.70 -18.45
N GLY A 13 17.92 -18.30 -17.18
CA GLY A 13 17.68 -19.21 -16.06
C GLY A 13 16.28 -19.14 -15.43
N VAL A 14 15.58 -18.02 -15.61
CA VAL A 14 14.26 -17.73 -15.04
C VAL A 14 13.19 -17.89 -16.11
N ARG A 15 12.07 -18.54 -15.77
CA ARG A 15 10.92 -18.73 -16.68
C ARG A 15 9.87 -17.63 -16.59
N GLY A 16 9.74 -17.01 -15.43
CA GLY A 16 8.92 -15.81 -15.23
C GLY A 16 9.50 -14.57 -15.92
N ASP A 17 8.90 -13.42 -15.63
CA ASP A 17 9.29 -12.18 -16.31
C ASP A 17 10.58 -11.62 -15.71
N VAL A 18 11.55 -11.27 -16.55
CA VAL A 18 12.79 -10.59 -16.14
C VAL A 18 12.85 -9.20 -16.74
N GLN A 19 12.96 -8.19 -15.88
CA GLN A 19 12.96 -6.78 -16.26
C GLN A 19 14.24 -6.10 -15.77
N ALA A 20 15.02 -5.52 -16.67
CA ALA A 20 16.24 -4.79 -16.31
C ALA A 20 16.48 -3.50 -17.10
N ASP A 21 15.56 -3.12 -17.98
CA ASP A 21 15.62 -1.81 -18.62
C ASP A 21 15.44 -0.69 -17.57
N PRO A 22 15.95 0.54 -17.85
CA PRO A 22 15.94 1.63 -16.88
C PRO A 22 14.53 2.00 -16.38
N VAL A 23 13.51 1.99 -17.23
CA VAL A 23 12.15 2.37 -16.83
C VAL A 23 11.56 1.28 -15.94
N SER A 24 11.64 0.00 -16.31
CA SER A 24 11.11 -1.08 -15.47
C SER A 24 11.77 -1.14 -14.10
N ARG A 25 13.10 -0.94 -14.02
CA ARG A 25 13.82 -0.79 -12.74
C ARG A 25 13.30 0.40 -11.94
N ALA A 26 13.04 1.51 -12.61
CA ALA A 26 12.52 2.73 -11.98
C ALA A 26 11.13 2.55 -11.36
N LEU A 27 10.26 1.71 -11.94
CA LEU A 27 8.94 1.38 -11.38
C LEU A 27 9.05 0.77 -9.98
N TYR A 28 10.12 0.00 -9.74
CA TYR A 28 10.39 -0.74 -8.51
C TYR A 28 11.39 -0.03 -7.56
N ALA A 29 11.87 1.16 -7.94
CA ALA A 29 12.86 1.90 -7.16
C ALA A 29 12.32 2.49 -5.84
N THR A 30 11.00 2.45 -5.62
CA THR A 30 10.36 2.98 -4.42
C THR A 30 9.32 2.02 -3.82
N ASP A 31 9.06 2.16 -2.53
CA ASP A 31 7.87 1.64 -1.85
C ASP A 31 6.99 2.80 -1.36
N ALA A 32 6.35 2.72 -0.19
CA ALA A 32 5.55 3.80 0.37
C ALA A 32 6.34 4.70 1.34
N SER A 33 7.64 4.41 1.56
CA SER A 33 8.54 5.17 2.44
C SER A 33 9.12 6.41 1.76
N ILE A 34 9.91 7.18 2.52
CA ILE A 34 10.67 8.33 2.01
C ILE A 34 11.88 7.96 1.14
N TYR A 35 12.15 6.68 0.83
CA TYR A 35 13.36 6.25 0.13
C TYR A 35 13.16 5.97 -1.37
N GLN A 36 14.27 6.07 -2.12
CA GLN A 36 14.38 5.62 -3.51
C GLN A 36 15.75 5.01 -3.79
N ILE A 37 15.78 3.74 -4.21
CA ILE A 37 17.01 3.05 -4.62
C ILE A 37 16.72 2.22 -5.86
N MET A 38 17.49 2.44 -6.93
CA MET A 38 17.31 1.73 -8.19
C MET A 38 17.70 0.24 -8.03
N PRO A 39 16.81 -0.73 -8.33
CA PRO A 39 17.17 -2.14 -8.32
C PRO A 39 18.22 -2.46 -9.39
N ALA A 40 18.90 -3.59 -9.25
CA ALA A 40 19.77 -4.13 -10.29
C ALA A 40 18.95 -4.74 -11.45
N ALA A 41 17.91 -5.50 -11.09
CA ALA A 41 16.92 -6.09 -11.98
C ALA A 41 15.66 -6.44 -11.16
N VAL A 42 14.56 -6.77 -11.85
CA VAL A 42 13.32 -7.24 -11.24
C VAL A 42 12.96 -8.58 -11.88
N VAL A 43 12.63 -9.56 -11.06
CA VAL A 43 12.18 -10.89 -11.47
C VAL A 43 10.80 -11.12 -10.89
N LEU A 44 9.81 -11.36 -11.76
CA LEU A 44 8.47 -11.75 -11.37
C LEU A 44 8.43 -13.27 -11.36
N SER A 45 8.85 -13.86 -10.24
CA SER A 45 9.07 -15.30 -10.11
C SER A 45 7.78 -16.08 -10.33
N LEU A 46 7.80 -17.05 -11.24
CA LEU A 46 6.67 -17.94 -11.50
C LEU A 46 6.47 -18.93 -10.35
N ASP A 47 7.57 -19.48 -9.82
CA ASP A 47 7.61 -20.44 -8.73
C ASP A 47 9.00 -20.52 -8.04
N GLU A 48 9.17 -21.53 -7.18
CA GLU A 48 10.41 -21.80 -6.43
C GLU A 48 11.65 -21.97 -7.33
N ALA A 49 11.50 -22.53 -8.54
CA ALA A 49 12.64 -22.77 -9.43
C ALA A 49 13.21 -21.44 -9.98
N ASP A 50 12.34 -20.46 -10.23
CA ASP A 50 12.76 -19.11 -10.63
C ASP A 50 13.49 -18.40 -9.50
N VAL A 51 13.02 -18.55 -8.26
CA VAL A 51 13.70 -18.01 -7.06
C VAL A 51 15.10 -18.61 -6.93
N ALA A 52 15.21 -19.94 -7.05
CA ALA A 52 16.51 -20.63 -7.02
C ALA A 52 17.42 -20.17 -8.17
N ALA A 53 16.87 -19.94 -9.37
CA ALA A 53 17.64 -19.48 -10.51
C ALA A 53 18.19 -18.06 -10.31
N ALA A 54 17.35 -17.13 -9.85
CA ALA A 54 17.77 -15.78 -9.51
C ALA A 54 18.84 -15.78 -8.40
N LEU A 55 18.66 -16.61 -7.35
CA LEU A 55 19.64 -16.76 -6.27
C LEU A 55 20.98 -17.31 -6.76
N ARG A 56 20.97 -18.27 -7.68
CA ARG A 56 22.20 -18.79 -8.30
C ARG A 56 22.96 -17.71 -9.04
N VAL A 57 22.26 -16.87 -9.82
CA VAL A 57 22.87 -15.73 -10.52
C VAL A 57 23.42 -14.72 -9.52
N ALA A 58 22.63 -14.31 -8.52
CA ALA A 58 23.05 -13.42 -7.44
C ALA A 58 24.31 -13.91 -6.73
N ARG A 59 24.38 -15.21 -6.37
CA ARG A 59 25.55 -15.82 -5.73
C ARG A 59 26.78 -15.78 -6.62
N ARG A 60 26.66 -16.11 -7.90
CA ARG A 60 27.79 -16.07 -8.85
C ARG A 60 28.29 -14.65 -9.08
N ARG A 61 27.37 -13.69 -9.20
CA ARG A 61 27.67 -12.29 -9.54
C ARG A 61 27.89 -11.39 -8.33
N GLN A 62 27.69 -11.90 -7.11
CA GLN A 62 27.72 -11.13 -5.86
C GLN A 62 26.78 -9.91 -5.91
N VAL A 63 25.58 -10.12 -6.43
CA VAL A 63 24.51 -9.11 -6.47
C VAL A 63 23.47 -9.48 -5.41
N PRO A 64 23.08 -8.56 -4.51
CA PRO A 64 22.07 -8.86 -3.52
C PRO A 64 20.69 -9.21 -4.10
N ILE A 65 19.86 -9.87 -3.31
CA ILE A 65 18.45 -10.17 -3.58
C ILE A 65 17.57 -9.48 -2.56
N LEU A 66 16.41 -9.02 -3.01
CA LEU A 66 15.36 -8.44 -2.19
C LEU A 66 14.02 -9.12 -2.51
N PRO A 67 13.48 -9.96 -1.60
CA PRO A 67 12.11 -10.47 -1.69
C PRO A 67 11.10 -9.33 -1.53
N ARG A 68 10.17 -9.18 -2.48
CA ARG A 68 9.25 -8.05 -2.54
C ARG A 68 7.79 -8.49 -2.72
N GLY A 69 6.92 -7.96 -1.86
CA GLY A 69 5.46 -8.04 -1.98
C GLY A 69 4.87 -6.86 -2.74
N GLY A 70 3.75 -6.30 -2.25
CA GLY A 70 3.09 -5.14 -2.88
C GLY A 70 3.89 -3.82 -2.88
N GLY A 71 5.04 -3.76 -2.20
CA GLY A 71 5.84 -2.54 -2.04
C GLY A 71 5.10 -1.47 -1.25
N THR A 72 4.41 -1.87 -0.18
CA THR A 72 3.56 -1.00 0.67
C THR A 72 4.28 -0.53 1.94
N SER A 73 5.58 -0.85 2.07
CA SER A 73 6.33 -0.57 3.30
C SER A 73 6.59 0.92 3.50
N LEU A 74 6.65 1.33 4.76
CA LEU A 74 6.83 2.74 5.16
C LEU A 74 8.24 3.07 5.64
N ALA A 75 9.10 2.07 5.84
CA ALA A 75 10.45 2.26 6.38
C ALA A 75 11.58 1.87 5.42
N GLY A 76 11.30 1.53 4.16
CA GLY A 76 12.33 1.25 3.15
C GLY A 76 12.78 -0.22 3.08
N GLN A 77 12.04 -1.16 3.66
CA GLN A 77 12.33 -2.60 3.57
C GLN A 77 12.34 -3.11 2.15
N ALA A 78 11.45 -2.58 1.31
CA ALA A 78 11.19 -3.11 -0.01
C ALA A 78 12.06 -2.44 -1.10
N VAL A 79 13.03 -1.59 -0.74
CA VAL A 79 13.91 -0.88 -1.67
C VAL A 79 15.38 -1.23 -1.43
N GLY A 80 16.16 -1.28 -2.51
CA GLY A 80 17.58 -1.61 -2.43
C GLY A 80 18.18 -1.90 -3.80
N GLN A 81 19.49 -1.72 -3.93
CA GLN A 81 20.25 -2.05 -5.12
C GLN A 81 20.49 -3.57 -5.17
N ALA A 82 19.45 -4.30 -5.56
CA ALA A 82 19.36 -5.74 -5.53
C ALA A 82 18.58 -6.26 -6.74
N ILE A 83 18.64 -7.57 -6.99
CA ILE A 83 17.64 -8.27 -7.81
C ILE A 83 16.37 -8.37 -6.96
N HIS A 84 15.31 -7.67 -7.36
CA HIS A 84 14.03 -7.73 -6.67
C HIS A 84 13.27 -8.97 -7.14
N LEU A 85 12.73 -9.75 -6.20
CA LEU A 85 11.83 -10.87 -6.49
C LEU A 85 10.40 -10.45 -6.17
N ASP A 86 9.58 -10.16 -7.18
CA ASP A 86 8.16 -9.81 -7.00
C ASP A 86 7.28 -11.06 -7.09
N PHE A 87 6.58 -11.38 -6.00
CA PHE A 87 5.72 -12.56 -5.89
C PHE A 87 4.25 -12.31 -6.23
N THR A 88 3.87 -11.05 -6.45
CA THR A 88 2.45 -10.64 -6.48
C THR A 88 1.71 -11.04 -7.75
N LYS A 89 2.43 -11.36 -8.84
CA LYS A 89 1.83 -11.74 -10.13
C LYS A 89 1.53 -13.23 -10.21
N TYR A 90 2.48 -14.08 -9.82
CA TYR A 90 2.41 -15.52 -10.05
C TYR A 90 2.32 -16.35 -8.76
N MET A 91 3.25 -16.16 -7.80
CA MET A 91 3.30 -16.91 -6.54
C MET A 91 2.33 -16.35 -5.48
N CYS A 92 1.03 -16.42 -5.75
CA CYS A 92 -0.03 -15.82 -4.92
C CYS A 92 -1.24 -16.75 -4.65
N ARG A 93 -1.02 -18.06 -4.52
CA ARG A 93 -2.06 -19.08 -4.34
C ARG A 93 -2.25 -19.51 -2.89
N LEU A 94 -3.48 -19.93 -2.58
CA LEU A 94 -3.80 -20.76 -1.43
C LEU A 94 -3.45 -22.20 -1.84
N LEU A 95 -2.46 -22.79 -1.18
CA LEU A 95 -1.94 -24.11 -1.51
C LEU A 95 -2.78 -25.21 -0.88
N GLU A 96 -3.17 -25.01 0.38
CA GLU A 96 -3.94 -25.98 1.16
C GLU A 96 -4.77 -25.27 2.24
N LEU A 97 -5.93 -25.81 2.58
CA LEU A 97 -6.78 -25.33 3.67
C LEU A 97 -7.30 -26.53 4.47
N ASN A 98 -7.02 -26.54 5.76
CA ASN A 98 -7.68 -27.41 6.73
C ASN A 98 -8.57 -26.56 7.63
N ALA A 99 -9.85 -26.48 7.27
CA ALA A 99 -10.82 -25.69 8.03
C ALA A 99 -11.16 -26.32 9.40
N ALA A 100 -11.03 -27.64 9.55
CA ALA A 100 -11.34 -28.34 10.79
C ALA A 100 -10.28 -28.07 11.87
N GLU A 101 -9.00 -28.07 11.49
CA GLU A 101 -7.88 -27.76 12.38
C GLU A 101 -7.52 -26.26 12.39
N GLY A 102 -8.14 -25.46 11.53
CA GLY A 102 -7.96 -24.00 11.51
C GLY A 102 -6.59 -23.56 11.01
N TRP A 103 -6.11 -24.11 9.90
CA TRP A 103 -4.85 -23.67 9.26
C TRP A 103 -4.90 -23.67 7.73
N ALA A 104 -4.02 -22.88 7.11
CA ALA A 104 -3.84 -22.84 5.65
C ALA A 104 -2.37 -22.70 5.23
N TRP A 105 -1.99 -23.34 4.13
CA TRP A 105 -0.72 -23.08 3.43
C TRP A 105 -0.93 -22.07 2.31
N VAL A 106 -0.08 -21.04 2.26
CA VAL A 106 -0.17 -19.96 1.26
C VAL A 106 1.19 -19.59 0.68
N GLU A 107 1.20 -19.14 -0.58
CA GLU A 107 2.38 -18.55 -1.22
C GLU A 107 2.61 -17.09 -0.77
N PRO A 108 3.86 -16.58 -0.79
CA PRO A 108 4.23 -15.27 -0.22
C PRO A 108 3.55 -14.07 -0.89
N GLY A 109 3.15 -14.19 -2.14
CA GLY A 109 2.45 -13.15 -2.89
C GLY A 109 0.94 -13.10 -2.63
N MET A 110 0.38 -14.00 -1.80
CA MET A 110 -1.03 -13.98 -1.44
C MET A 110 -1.39 -12.66 -0.76
N VAL A 111 -2.43 -11.98 -1.25
CA VAL A 111 -2.93 -10.72 -0.67
C VAL A 111 -3.88 -11.03 0.49
N LEU A 112 -3.80 -10.29 1.59
CA LEU A 112 -4.58 -10.54 2.80
C LEU A 112 -6.09 -10.60 2.55
N ASP A 113 -6.68 -9.57 1.91
CA ASP A 113 -8.12 -9.57 1.62
C ASP A 113 -8.53 -10.71 0.69
N ARG A 114 -7.63 -11.14 -0.21
CA ARG A 114 -7.91 -12.28 -1.10
C ARG A 114 -7.94 -13.57 -0.29
N LEU A 115 -6.98 -13.77 0.62
CA LEU A 115 -6.97 -14.91 1.53
C LEU A 115 -8.24 -14.93 2.38
N ASN A 116 -8.55 -13.83 3.07
CA ASN A 116 -9.73 -13.75 3.93
C ASN A 116 -11.04 -13.87 3.15
N GLY A 117 -11.09 -13.44 1.89
CA GLY A 117 -12.21 -13.69 0.99
C GLY A 117 -12.43 -15.18 0.70
N LEU A 118 -11.35 -15.96 0.53
CA LEU A 118 -11.43 -17.41 0.35
C LEU A 118 -11.83 -18.13 1.65
N LEU A 119 -11.33 -17.67 2.79
CA LEU A 119 -11.59 -18.27 4.10
C LEU A 119 -13.00 -17.96 4.64
N ALA A 120 -13.62 -16.87 4.19
CA ALA A 120 -14.92 -16.41 4.66
C ALA A 120 -16.03 -17.47 4.51
N ALA A 121 -15.98 -18.29 3.45
CA ALA A 121 -16.94 -19.38 3.22
C ALA A 121 -16.89 -20.47 4.31
N HIS A 122 -15.78 -20.55 5.04
CA HIS A 122 -15.57 -21.50 6.15
C HIS A 122 -15.75 -20.85 7.53
N GLY A 123 -16.19 -19.58 7.60
CA GLY A 123 -16.30 -18.85 8.87
C GLY A 123 -14.95 -18.54 9.53
N LEU A 124 -13.85 -18.60 8.77
CA LEU A 124 -12.49 -18.39 9.25
C LEU A 124 -11.86 -17.13 8.64
N MET A 125 -10.78 -16.66 9.26
CA MET A 125 -9.91 -15.60 8.74
C MET A 125 -8.47 -15.78 9.22
N PHE A 126 -7.51 -15.25 8.47
CA PHE A 126 -6.19 -14.91 9.00
C PHE A 126 -6.28 -13.58 9.76
N ALA A 127 -5.86 -13.61 11.02
CA ALA A 127 -6.30 -12.63 12.01
C ALA A 127 -5.75 -11.20 11.89
N PRO A 128 -4.46 -10.97 11.56
CA PRO A 128 -3.93 -9.60 11.50
C PRO A 128 -4.66 -8.75 10.44
N ASP A 129 -5.28 -7.64 10.87
CA ASP A 129 -6.02 -6.69 10.00
C ASP A 129 -5.24 -5.38 9.79
N ILE A 130 -4.51 -5.32 8.68
CA ILE A 130 -3.64 -4.19 8.34
C ILE A 130 -4.34 -3.19 7.42
N SER A 131 -4.02 -1.89 7.54
CA SER A 131 -4.59 -0.86 6.65
C SER A 131 -4.44 -1.15 5.14
N PRO A 132 -3.29 -1.65 4.64
CA PRO A 132 -3.14 -2.03 3.22
C PRO A 132 -3.61 -3.45 2.87
N SER A 133 -4.57 -4.05 3.59
CA SER A 133 -4.99 -5.46 3.45
C SER A 133 -5.35 -5.89 2.01
N ASN A 134 -5.86 -4.96 1.20
CA ASN A 134 -6.26 -5.23 -0.19
C ASN A 134 -5.11 -5.33 -1.21
N ARG A 135 -3.86 -5.21 -0.76
CA ARG A 135 -2.66 -5.17 -1.62
C ARG A 135 -1.36 -5.60 -0.93
N ALA A 136 -1.30 -5.54 0.39
CA ALA A 136 -0.20 -6.12 1.16
C ALA A 136 -0.28 -7.65 1.08
N THR A 137 0.89 -8.27 1.00
CA THR A 137 1.01 -9.72 0.82
C THR A 137 1.42 -10.39 2.11
N ILE A 138 1.04 -11.66 2.28
CA ILE A 138 1.40 -12.48 3.45
C ILE A 138 2.91 -12.52 3.65
N GLY A 139 3.70 -12.70 2.59
CA GLY A 139 5.17 -12.70 2.70
C GLY A 139 5.72 -11.36 3.21
N GLY A 140 5.11 -10.24 2.83
CA GLY A 140 5.47 -8.92 3.37
C GLY A 140 5.05 -8.74 4.83
N MET A 141 3.88 -9.25 5.21
CA MET A 141 3.41 -9.24 6.60
C MET A 141 4.33 -10.07 7.51
N ILE A 142 4.77 -11.23 7.04
CA ILE A 142 5.76 -12.05 7.75
C ILE A 142 7.09 -11.30 7.83
N GLY A 143 7.57 -10.72 6.73
CA GLY A 143 8.81 -9.95 6.69
C GLY A 143 8.84 -8.79 7.69
N ASN A 144 7.72 -8.10 7.91
CA ASN A 144 7.63 -6.96 8.82
C ASN A 144 7.09 -7.33 10.22
N ASN A 145 6.75 -8.60 10.46
CA ASN A 145 5.97 -9.03 11.63
C ASN A 145 4.71 -8.16 11.86
N SER A 146 4.01 -7.83 10.77
CA SER A 146 2.95 -6.83 10.79
C SER A 146 1.86 -7.14 11.82
N SER A 147 1.28 -6.09 12.34
CA SER A 147 0.12 -6.15 13.22
C SER A 147 -1.00 -5.30 12.68
N GLY A 148 -2.19 -5.48 13.23
CA GLY A 148 -3.39 -4.81 12.76
C GLY A 148 -4.29 -4.39 13.90
N MET A 149 -5.37 -3.68 13.57
CA MET A 149 -6.34 -3.11 14.51
C MET A 149 -6.67 -4.05 15.69
N TYR A 150 -6.95 -5.32 15.39
CA TYR A 150 -7.39 -6.31 16.36
C TYR A 150 -6.25 -7.08 17.06
N SER A 151 -5.03 -6.54 17.07
CA SER A 151 -3.90 -7.20 17.74
C SER A 151 -4.11 -7.36 19.24
N LEU A 152 -4.95 -6.51 19.87
CA LEU A 152 -5.34 -6.67 21.27
C LEU A 152 -6.00 -8.03 21.53
N VAL A 153 -6.74 -8.56 20.55
CA VAL A 153 -7.44 -9.85 20.63
C VAL A 153 -6.57 -10.98 20.06
N TYR A 154 -5.94 -10.74 18.91
CA TYR A 154 -5.31 -11.82 18.13
C TYR A 154 -3.79 -11.78 18.11
N GLY A 155 -3.13 -10.75 18.63
CA GLY A 155 -1.68 -10.59 18.48
C GLY A 155 -1.24 -10.14 17.09
N LYS A 156 0.02 -10.42 16.75
CA LYS A 156 0.75 -10.02 15.54
C LYS A 156 0.94 -11.21 14.60
N THR A 157 1.54 -10.97 13.43
CA THR A 157 1.80 -12.03 12.44
C THR A 157 2.59 -13.22 13.01
N ILE A 158 3.62 -13.00 13.84
CA ILE A 158 4.38 -14.08 14.49
C ILE A 158 3.50 -15.02 15.33
N ASP A 159 2.37 -14.53 15.85
CA ASP A 159 1.46 -15.33 16.67
C ASP A 159 0.63 -16.33 15.84
N HIS A 160 0.60 -16.15 14.51
CA HIS A 160 -0.17 -16.97 13.57
C HIS A 160 0.68 -17.72 12.56
N VAL A 161 2.01 -17.54 12.54
CA VAL A 161 2.91 -18.35 11.71
C VAL A 161 3.21 -19.66 12.43
N LEU A 162 2.76 -20.78 11.85
CA LEU A 162 3.02 -22.12 12.39
C LEU A 162 4.32 -22.68 11.82
N GLU A 163 4.44 -22.69 10.50
CA GLU A 163 5.54 -23.29 9.77
C GLU A 163 5.90 -22.42 8.55
N LEU A 164 7.17 -22.42 8.15
CA LEU A 164 7.65 -21.74 6.95
C LEU A 164 8.49 -22.69 6.09
N ARG A 165 8.32 -22.58 4.78
CA ARG A 165 9.29 -23.06 3.79
C ARG A 165 10.15 -21.89 3.34
N VAL A 166 11.45 -21.97 3.55
CA VAL A 166 12.38 -20.87 3.32
C VAL A 166 13.56 -21.34 2.48
N MET A 167 13.93 -20.56 1.46
CA MET A 167 15.19 -20.73 0.74
C MET A 167 16.28 -19.91 1.43
N LEU A 168 17.36 -20.58 1.85
CA LEU A 168 18.51 -19.95 2.48
C LEU A 168 19.50 -19.38 1.44
N SER A 169 20.48 -18.62 1.90
CA SER A 169 21.44 -17.90 1.02
C SER A 169 22.32 -18.82 0.16
N ASP A 170 22.44 -20.11 0.49
CA ASP A 170 23.15 -21.10 -0.33
C ASP A 170 22.28 -21.75 -1.41
N GLY A 171 20.96 -21.55 -1.35
CA GLY A 171 19.94 -22.14 -2.23
C GLY A 171 19.29 -23.40 -1.68
N SER A 172 19.66 -23.87 -0.48
CA SER A 172 18.95 -24.94 0.20
C SER A 172 17.55 -24.48 0.64
N VAL A 173 16.57 -25.38 0.56
CA VAL A 173 15.21 -25.14 1.03
C VAL A 173 15.02 -25.88 2.34
N VAL A 174 14.66 -25.13 3.37
CA VAL A 174 14.45 -25.65 4.72
C VAL A 174 12.99 -25.51 5.12
N HIS A 175 12.53 -26.47 5.90
CA HIS A 175 11.22 -26.43 6.54
C HIS A 175 11.41 -26.10 8.02
N MET A 176 10.84 -24.97 8.45
CA MET A 176 10.95 -24.47 9.81
C MET A 176 9.59 -24.59 10.49
N GLY A 177 9.54 -25.36 11.58
CA GLY A 177 8.36 -25.55 12.41
C GLY A 177 8.74 -25.78 13.87
N PRO A 178 7.76 -25.96 14.76
CA PRO A 178 8.01 -26.32 16.15
C PRO A 178 8.77 -27.65 16.22
N LEU A 179 9.84 -27.69 17.03
CA LEU A 179 10.66 -28.88 17.25
C LEU A 179 10.55 -29.38 18.69
N SER A 180 10.54 -30.70 18.84
CA SER A 180 10.85 -31.38 20.10
C SER A 180 12.34 -31.24 20.44
N GLU A 181 12.71 -31.57 21.68
CA GLU A 181 14.13 -31.55 22.10
C GLU A 181 15.00 -32.49 21.26
N GLU A 182 14.49 -33.67 20.89
CA GLU A 182 15.22 -34.64 20.08
C GLU A 182 15.47 -34.10 18.66
N GLU A 183 14.44 -33.56 18.02
CA GLU A 183 14.56 -32.93 16.70
C GLU A 183 15.50 -31.73 16.73
N LEU A 184 15.43 -30.90 17.78
CA LEU A 184 16.35 -29.79 17.97
C LEU A 184 17.80 -30.28 18.10
N ARG A 185 18.07 -31.29 18.94
CA ARG A 185 19.42 -31.89 19.06
C ARG A 185 19.91 -32.39 17.70
N ALA A 186 19.05 -33.05 16.92
CA ALA A 186 19.41 -33.49 15.57
C ALA A 186 19.79 -32.29 14.67
N LYS A 187 18.99 -31.21 14.65
CA LYS A 187 19.28 -29.99 13.87
C LYS A 187 20.61 -29.35 14.27
N LEU A 188 20.95 -29.32 15.56
CA LEU A 188 22.19 -28.74 16.07
C LEU A 188 23.45 -29.48 15.58
N THR A 189 23.35 -30.77 15.24
CA THR A 189 24.48 -31.59 14.74
C THR A 189 24.73 -31.49 13.24
N LEU A 190 23.84 -30.86 12.46
CA LEU A 190 23.99 -30.80 11.00
C LEU A 190 25.21 -29.97 10.58
N ASP A 191 26.03 -30.51 9.67
CA ASP A 191 27.15 -29.78 9.04
C ASP A 191 26.71 -29.09 7.74
N SER A 192 25.69 -28.24 7.84
CA SER A 192 25.12 -27.48 6.73
C SER A 192 24.89 -26.03 7.14
N LEU A 193 24.47 -25.18 6.18
CA LEU A 193 24.01 -23.83 6.50
C LEU A 193 22.82 -23.86 7.47
N GLU A 194 21.90 -24.81 7.29
CA GLU A 194 20.79 -25.03 8.21
C GLU A 194 21.31 -25.31 9.63
N GLY A 195 22.20 -26.29 9.82
CA GLY A 195 22.75 -26.58 11.15
C GLY A 195 23.45 -25.39 11.80
N ARG A 196 24.17 -24.59 11.01
CA ARG A 196 24.81 -23.35 11.47
C ARG A 196 23.78 -22.37 12.03
N VAL A 197 22.68 -22.11 11.31
CA VAL A 197 21.68 -21.14 11.76
C VAL A 197 20.97 -21.61 13.03
N TYR A 198 20.65 -22.90 13.14
CA TYR A 198 20.09 -23.47 14.38
C TYR A 198 21.04 -23.30 15.56
N ARG A 199 22.32 -23.66 15.39
CA ARG A 199 23.33 -23.50 16.45
C ARG A 199 23.51 -22.05 16.88
N THR A 200 23.60 -21.11 15.94
CA THR A 200 23.81 -19.69 16.24
C THR A 200 22.62 -19.12 17.00
N VAL A 201 21.38 -19.32 16.54
CA VAL A 201 20.18 -18.80 17.21
C VAL A 201 20.02 -19.42 18.60
N HIS A 202 20.18 -20.75 18.71
CA HIS A 202 20.09 -21.45 19.99
C HIS A 202 21.12 -20.92 20.99
N ARG A 203 22.39 -20.82 20.60
CA ARG A 203 23.47 -20.33 21.47
C ARG A 203 23.23 -18.89 21.92
N LEU A 204 22.96 -17.98 20.98
CA LEU A 204 22.78 -16.56 21.29
C LEU A 204 21.57 -16.29 22.19
N ALA A 205 20.48 -17.03 22.01
CA ALA A 205 19.32 -16.91 22.89
C ALA A 205 19.64 -17.28 24.35
N HIS A 206 20.46 -18.31 24.56
CA HIS A 206 20.89 -18.74 25.89
C HIS A 206 21.94 -17.80 26.49
N GLU A 207 22.98 -17.44 25.73
CA GLU A 207 24.06 -16.58 26.22
C GLU A 207 23.58 -15.15 26.55
N HIS A 208 22.57 -14.66 25.84
CA HIS A 208 22.04 -13.30 26.03
C HIS A 208 20.68 -13.25 26.73
N ALA A 209 20.23 -14.32 27.38
CA ALA A 209 18.90 -14.38 28.01
C ALA A 209 18.61 -13.19 28.97
N ASP A 210 19.57 -12.83 29.82
CA ASP A 210 19.43 -11.69 30.75
C ASP A 210 19.38 -10.34 30.02
N GLU A 211 20.21 -10.17 28.98
CA GLU A 211 20.22 -8.94 28.18
C GLU A 211 18.91 -8.78 27.41
N ILE A 212 18.39 -9.88 26.87
CA ILE A 212 17.09 -9.93 26.20
C ILE A 212 15.99 -9.49 27.17
N ALA A 213 15.94 -10.07 28.36
CA ALA A 213 14.94 -9.75 29.38
C ALA A 213 14.99 -8.27 29.83
N ARG A 214 16.17 -7.65 29.75
CA ARG A 214 16.42 -6.24 30.10
C ARG A 214 16.06 -5.25 28.97
N ARG A 215 16.39 -5.58 27.73
CA ARG A 215 16.36 -4.63 26.60
C ARG A 215 15.15 -4.76 25.71
N PHE A 216 14.57 -5.95 25.57
CA PHE A 216 13.39 -6.12 24.72
C PHE A 216 12.17 -5.47 25.39
N PRO A 217 11.46 -4.56 24.69
CA PRO A 217 10.24 -3.95 25.24
C PRO A 217 9.18 -4.99 25.57
N ARG A 218 8.58 -4.86 26.75
CA ARG A 218 7.45 -5.70 27.23
C ARG A 218 6.12 -5.13 26.72
N LEU A 219 6.01 -5.01 25.41
CA LEU A 219 4.84 -4.49 24.72
C LEU A 219 4.21 -5.56 23.83
N LEU A 220 2.89 -5.50 23.67
CA LEU A 220 2.18 -6.34 22.72
C LEU A 220 2.70 -6.08 21.29
N ARG A 221 2.81 -4.80 20.91
CA ARG A 221 3.35 -4.34 19.63
C ARG A 221 4.80 -3.90 19.75
N ARG A 222 5.67 -4.75 19.21
CA ARG A 222 7.08 -4.47 18.93
C ARG A 222 7.55 -5.35 17.79
N VAL A 223 8.29 -4.77 16.84
CA VAL A 223 8.78 -5.48 15.64
C VAL A 223 10.20 -5.07 15.22
N GLY A 224 10.97 -4.43 16.11
CA GLY A 224 12.37 -4.08 15.85
C GLY A 224 13.35 -5.20 16.21
N GLY A 225 14.47 -5.26 15.51
CA GLY A 225 15.51 -6.28 15.67
C GLY A 225 15.07 -7.66 15.18
N TYR A 226 15.95 -8.67 15.35
CA TYR A 226 15.54 -10.06 15.18
C TYR A 226 14.85 -10.55 16.47
N ASN A 227 13.77 -11.35 16.34
CA ASN A 227 12.98 -11.88 17.46
C ASN A 227 13.72 -12.97 18.27
N LEU A 228 14.92 -12.67 18.76
CA LEU A 228 15.76 -13.58 19.54
C LEU A 228 15.12 -13.93 20.89
N ASP A 229 14.29 -13.03 21.41
CA ASP A 229 13.48 -13.24 22.61
C ASP A 229 12.51 -14.43 22.51
N ALA A 230 12.08 -14.79 21.30
CA ALA A 230 11.19 -15.92 21.08
C ALA A 230 11.85 -17.29 21.38
N PHE A 231 13.16 -17.29 21.64
CA PHE A 231 13.97 -18.49 21.87
C PHE A 231 14.53 -18.56 23.30
N VAL A 232 14.23 -17.59 24.17
CA VAL A 232 14.60 -17.66 25.59
C VAL A 232 13.67 -18.66 26.30
N PRO A 233 14.20 -19.65 27.03
CA PRO A 233 13.40 -20.56 27.82
C PRO A 233 12.62 -19.78 28.90
N ALA A 234 11.30 -19.81 28.83
CA ALA A 234 10.42 -19.28 29.87
C ALA A 234 9.30 -20.29 30.14
N ASP A 235 8.74 -20.30 31.36
CA ASP A 235 7.57 -21.11 31.69
C ASP A 235 6.41 -20.71 30.76
N GLY A 236 6.03 -21.61 29.85
CA GLY A 236 5.01 -21.36 28.81
C GLY A 236 5.52 -20.73 27.50
N GLY A 237 6.83 -20.74 27.24
CA GLY A 237 7.44 -20.25 25.99
C GLY A 237 6.98 -20.98 24.72
N ARG A 238 7.23 -20.39 23.55
CA ARG A 238 6.73 -20.82 22.22
C ARG A 238 7.29 -22.15 21.68
N GLY A 239 8.10 -22.88 22.45
CA GLY A 239 8.94 -23.96 21.93
C GLY A 239 9.98 -23.46 20.92
N PHE A 240 10.96 -24.29 20.58
CA PHE A 240 11.98 -23.88 19.59
C PHE A 240 11.42 -24.01 18.18
N ASN A 241 11.08 -22.88 17.55
CA ASN A 241 10.64 -22.81 16.15
C ASN A 241 11.44 -21.74 15.41
N LEU A 242 12.30 -22.16 14.49
CA LEU A 242 13.16 -21.24 13.74
C LEU A 242 12.36 -20.30 12.82
N ALA A 243 11.10 -20.61 12.49
CA ALA A 243 10.24 -19.69 11.75
C ALA A 243 10.12 -18.32 12.43
N ASN A 244 10.15 -18.28 13.77
CA ASN A 244 10.01 -17.06 14.57
C ASN A 244 11.12 -16.03 14.31
N ILE A 245 12.35 -16.44 13.94
CA ILE A 245 13.43 -15.51 13.61
C ILE A 245 13.29 -14.94 12.20
N ILE A 246 12.61 -15.65 11.29
CA ILE A 246 12.31 -15.20 9.93
C ILE A 246 11.16 -14.17 9.94
N VAL A 247 10.20 -14.32 10.85
CA VAL A 247 9.16 -13.29 11.05
C VAL A 247 9.83 -12.01 11.56
N GLY A 248 9.60 -10.88 10.90
CA GLY A 248 10.25 -9.60 11.22
C GLY A 248 11.66 -9.45 10.64
N SER A 249 12.17 -10.43 9.88
CA SER A 249 13.53 -10.39 9.37
C SER A 249 13.68 -9.56 8.09
N GLU A 250 12.62 -8.98 7.54
CA GLU A 250 12.65 -8.09 6.37
C GLU A 250 13.37 -8.66 5.13
N GLY A 251 13.35 -9.99 4.97
CA GLY A 251 14.03 -10.69 3.87
C GLY A 251 15.56 -10.75 4.00
N THR A 252 16.13 -10.42 5.17
CA THR A 252 17.58 -10.45 5.41
C THR A 252 18.11 -11.85 5.77
N LEU A 253 17.25 -12.78 6.17
CA LEU A 253 17.65 -14.13 6.64
C LEU A 253 17.24 -15.26 5.68
N GLY A 254 16.31 -15.01 4.75
CA GLY A 254 15.90 -16.02 3.78
C GLY A 254 14.79 -15.52 2.85
N VAL A 255 14.46 -16.31 1.83
CA VAL A 255 13.33 -16.05 0.94
C VAL A 255 12.20 -17.01 1.28
N ILE A 256 11.06 -16.48 1.71
CA ILE A 256 9.87 -17.27 2.04
C ILE A 256 9.26 -17.81 0.74
N LEU A 257 9.03 -19.12 0.68
CA LEU A 257 8.43 -19.82 -0.47
C LEU A 257 6.98 -20.22 -0.20
N ALA A 258 6.66 -20.57 1.04
CA ALA A 258 5.31 -20.86 1.51
C ALA A 258 5.22 -20.69 3.03
N ALA A 259 4.03 -20.38 3.53
CA ALA A 259 3.77 -20.24 4.96
C ALA A 259 2.51 -21.02 5.37
N LYS A 260 2.61 -21.77 6.47
CA LYS A 260 1.46 -22.37 7.15
C LYS A 260 0.99 -21.42 8.23
N LEU A 261 -0.25 -20.96 8.09
CA LEU A 261 -0.84 -19.95 8.94
C LEU A 261 -1.94 -20.55 9.80
N ARG A 262 -1.97 -20.17 11.07
CA ARG A 262 -3.12 -20.37 11.95
C ARG A 262 -4.25 -19.44 11.50
N LEU A 263 -5.46 -19.98 11.49
CA LEU A 263 -6.69 -19.26 11.21
C LEU A 263 -7.50 -19.13 12.50
N VAL A 264 -8.28 -18.05 12.59
CA VAL A 264 -9.20 -17.80 13.70
C VAL A 264 -10.63 -17.74 13.19
N PRO A 265 -11.62 -18.02 14.05
CA PRO A 265 -13.01 -17.75 13.72
C PRO A 265 -13.22 -16.29 13.36
N ARG A 266 -14.06 -16.04 12.36
CA ARG A 266 -14.48 -14.68 12.00
C ARG A 266 -15.51 -14.18 13.02
N PRO A 267 -15.35 -12.96 13.58
CA PRO A 267 -16.34 -12.38 14.48
C PRO A 267 -17.73 -12.33 13.84
N ARG A 268 -18.75 -12.79 14.58
CA ARG A 268 -20.15 -12.84 14.10
C ARG A 268 -20.85 -11.50 14.24
N HIS A 269 -20.66 -10.84 15.38
CA HIS A 269 -21.25 -9.54 15.68
C HIS A 269 -20.17 -8.56 16.08
N THR A 270 -20.25 -7.34 15.52
CA THR A 270 -19.36 -6.23 15.86
C THR A 270 -20.17 -4.97 16.11
N ALA A 271 -19.74 -4.16 17.08
CA ALA A 271 -20.32 -2.86 17.39
C ALA A 271 -19.20 -1.82 17.51
N ILE A 272 -19.47 -0.60 17.01
CA ILE A 272 -18.51 0.50 17.06
C ILE A 272 -19.13 1.68 17.82
N GLY A 273 -18.49 2.07 18.92
CA GLY A 273 -18.72 3.32 19.62
C GLY A 273 -17.80 4.42 19.08
N ILE A 274 -18.35 5.62 18.87
CA ILE A 274 -17.60 6.81 18.50
C ILE A 274 -17.63 7.76 19.69
N LEU A 275 -16.47 8.21 20.14
CA LEU A 275 -16.32 9.18 21.21
C LEU A 275 -15.61 10.39 20.62
N ALA A 276 -16.14 11.59 20.81
CA ALA A 276 -15.46 12.80 20.39
C ALA A 276 -15.08 13.66 21.58
N PHE A 277 -13.97 14.36 21.40
CA PHE A 277 -13.32 15.15 22.44
C PHE A 277 -13.02 16.55 21.91
N GLU A 278 -13.11 17.53 22.79
CA GLU A 278 -12.75 18.92 22.51
C GLU A 278 -11.24 19.11 22.39
N THR A 279 -10.45 18.21 22.99
CA THR A 279 -8.99 18.19 22.87
C THR A 279 -8.46 16.79 22.57
N LEU A 280 -7.27 16.74 21.96
CA LEU A 280 -6.53 15.48 21.77
C LEU A 280 -6.11 14.87 23.11
N ASP A 281 -5.80 15.70 24.10
CA ASP A 281 -5.32 15.24 25.40
C ASP A 281 -6.43 14.52 26.18
N ASP A 282 -7.67 15.01 26.13
CA ASP A 282 -8.84 14.32 26.73
C ASP A 282 -9.09 12.96 26.07
N ALA A 283 -8.91 12.86 24.75
CA ALA A 283 -9.03 11.60 24.03
C ALA A 283 -7.96 10.60 24.47
N LEU A 284 -6.72 11.05 24.69
CA LEU A 284 -5.63 10.19 25.16
C LEU A 284 -5.86 9.71 26.59
N ASP A 285 -6.36 10.57 27.48
CA ASP A 285 -6.67 10.22 28.87
C ASP A 285 -7.85 9.23 28.97
N ALA A 286 -8.72 9.19 27.94
CA ALA A 286 -9.83 8.25 27.84
C ALA A 286 -9.43 6.83 27.34
N VAL A 287 -8.18 6.60 26.92
CA VAL A 287 -7.75 5.31 26.35
C VAL A 287 -7.77 4.18 27.38
N VAL A 288 -7.10 4.34 28.52
CA VAL A 288 -7.09 3.32 29.60
C VAL A 288 -8.50 2.99 30.09
N PRO A 289 -9.37 3.98 30.35
CA PRO A 289 -10.79 3.75 30.59
C PRO A 289 -11.52 2.89 29.54
N CYS A 290 -11.23 3.09 28.25
CA CYS A 290 -11.81 2.27 27.19
C CYS A 290 -11.32 0.83 27.29
N LEU A 291 -10.05 0.61 27.64
CA LEU A 291 -9.47 -0.73 27.78
C LEU A 291 -10.08 -1.55 28.92
N GLU A 292 -10.52 -0.91 30.00
CA GLU A 292 -11.24 -1.57 31.11
C GLU A 292 -12.52 -2.26 30.64
N CYS A 293 -13.12 -1.80 29.52
CA CYS A 293 -14.32 -2.36 28.92
C CYS A 293 -14.03 -3.58 28.01
N ARG A 294 -12.77 -4.02 27.91
CA ARG A 294 -12.31 -5.13 27.06
C ARG A 294 -12.73 -5.00 25.58
N PRO A 295 -12.40 -3.88 24.92
CA PRO A 295 -12.69 -3.69 23.51
C PRO A 295 -11.84 -4.63 22.65
N ALA A 296 -12.29 -4.85 21.42
CA ALA A 296 -11.49 -5.48 20.37
C ALA A 296 -10.43 -4.51 19.82
N ALA A 297 -10.73 -3.20 19.78
CA ALA A 297 -9.81 -2.15 19.37
C ALA A 297 -10.23 -0.77 19.91
N VAL A 298 -9.25 0.12 20.11
CA VAL A 298 -9.45 1.56 20.37
C VAL A 298 -8.54 2.33 19.43
N GLU A 299 -9.13 3.14 18.57
CA GLU A 299 -8.43 3.83 17.50
C GLU A 299 -8.64 5.34 17.58
N LEU A 300 -7.57 6.12 17.44
CA LEU A 300 -7.61 7.58 17.54
C LEU A 300 -7.51 8.25 16.16
N MET A 301 -8.25 9.34 15.96
CA MET A 301 -8.07 10.27 14.84
C MET A 301 -8.09 11.72 15.34
N ASP A 302 -7.15 12.54 14.87
CA ASP A 302 -7.05 13.96 15.24
C ASP A 302 -7.84 14.91 14.32
N ASP A 303 -7.92 16.17 14.73
CA ASP A 303 -8.57 17.28 14.03
C ASP A 303 -8.14 17.42 12.58
N LEU A 304 -6.83 17.32 12.31
CA LEU A 304 -6.26 17.47 10.98
C LEU A 304 -6.82 16.41 10.02
N LEU A 305 -6.89 15.16 10.46
CA LEU A 305 -7.49 14.09 9.68
C LEU A 305 -8.99 14.28 9.45
N LEU A 306 -9.71 14.72 10.49
CA LEU A 306 -11.14 14.98 10.40
C LEU A 306 -11.42 16.09 9.37
N ASP A 307 -10.63 17.17 9.40
CA ASP A 307 -10.74 18.28 8.47
C ASP A 307 -10.45 17.89 7.02
N LEU A 308 -9.41 17.08 6.80
CA LEU A 308 -9.10 16.56 5.47
C LEU A 308 -10.21 15.65 4.93
N THR A 309 -10.80 14.87 5.81
CA THR A 309 -11.92 14.00 5.49
C THR A 309 -13.17 14.83 5.14
N ARG A 310 -13.49 15.89 5.89
CA ARG A 310 -14.59 16.84 5.59
C ARG A 310 -14.42 17.50 4.21
N LYS A 311 -13.17 17.79 3.83
CA LYS A 311 -12.82 18.40 2.53
C LYS A 311 -12.74 17.39 1.38
N SER A 312 -12.90 16.10 1.65
CA SER A 312 -12.84 15.05 0.63
C SER A 312 -14.20 14.81 -0.02
N ARG A 313 -14.27 14.93 -1.35
CA ARG A 313 -15.49 14.64 -2.12
C ARG A 313 -16.03 13.21 -1.90
N GLN A 314 -15.14 12.25 -1.62
CA GLN A 314 -15.51 10.85 -1.46
C GLN A 314 -15.90 10.50 -0.02
N TYR A 315 -15.19 11.06 0.97
CA TYR A 315 -15.30 10.62 2.37
C TYR A 315 -16.10 11.56 3.27
N ALA A 316 -16.38 12.81 2.85
CA ALA A 316 -17.14 13.77 3.65
C ALA A 316 -18.52 13.24 4.04
N GLN A 317 -19.22 12.58 3.11
CA GLN A 317 -20.53 11.99 3.36
C GLN A 317 -20.50 10.88 4.41
N TYR A 318 -19.42 10.09 4.46
CA TYR A 318 -19.27 9.03 5.46
C TYR A 318 -19.02 9.64 6.82
N LEU A 319 -18.11 10.61 6.94
CA LEU A 319 -17.83 11.29 8.20
C LEU A 319 -19.08 11.98 8.76
N ALA A 320 -19.85 12.68 7.92
CA ALA A 320 -21.07 13.37 8.31
C ALA A 320 -22.18 12.42 8.82
N SER A 321 -22.09 11.13 8.51
CA SER A 321 -23.06 10.13 9.00
C SER A 321 -22.86 9.78 10.48
N PHE A 322 -21.64 9.95 11.03
CA PHE A 322 -21.33 9.54 12.41
C PHE A 322 -20.59 10.59 13.25
N VAL A 323 -20.25 11.76 12.70
CA VAL A 323 -19.61 12.86 13.45
C VAL A 323 -20.50 14.10 13.41
N ARG A 324 -20.77 14.68 14.58
CA ARG A 324 -21.46 15.97 14.74
C ARG A 324 -20.46 17.02 15.21
N GLY A 325 -20.58 18.24 14.68
CA GLY A 325 -19.68 19.35 15.03
C GLY A 325 -18.24 19.17 14.55
N GLU A 326 -17.34 19.89 15.23
CA GLU A 326 -15.91 19.97 14.91
C GLU A 326 -15.04 19.54 16.11
N PRO A 327 -15.10 18.26 16.53
CA PRO A 327 -14.25 17.76 17.60
C PRO A 327 -12.77 17.80 17.21
N ALA A 328 -11.91 17.98 18.21
CA ALA A 328 -10.46 17.97 18.01
C ALA A 328 -9.85 16.56 17.97
N ALA A 329 -10.56 15.57 18.49
CA ALA A 329 -10.17 14.16 18.39
C ALA A 329 -11.37 13.22 18.47
N LEU A 330 -11.23 12.04 17.86
CA LEU A 330 -12.17 10.93 17.98
C LEU A 330 -11.46 9.69 18.52
N LEU A 331 -12.14 8.95 19.39
CA LEU A 331 -11.87 7.53 19.63
C LEU A 331 -12.95 6.68 18.97
N GLN A 332 -12.53 5.73 18.14
CA GLN A 332 -13.35 4.62 17.65
C GLN A 332 -13.08 3.41 18.53
N VAL A 333 -14.09 2.95 19.29
CA VAL A 333 -14.01 1.79 20.18
C VAL A 333 -14.82 0.66 19.57
N GLU A 334 -14.18 -0.44 19.19
CA GLU A 334 -14.85 -1.59 18.57
C GLU A 334 -14.91 -2.78 19.54
N PHE A 335 -16.04 -3.49 19.53
CA PHE A 335 -16.28 -4.69 20.32
C PHE A 335 -16.68 -5.86 19.43
N PHE A 336 -16.28 -7.07 19.81
CA PHE A 336 -16.75 -8.33 19.23
C PHE A 336 -17.71 -9.02 20.21
N GLY A 337 -18.69 -9.75 19.68
CA GLY A 337 -19.60 -10.57 20.46
C GLY A 337 -20.11 -11.79 19.69
N GLU A 338 -20.50 -12.84 20.41
CA GLU A 338 -21.14 -14.02 19.82
C GLU A 338 -22.61 -13.74 19.51
N SER A 339 -23.22 -12.79 20.22
CA SER A 339 -24.54 -12.23 19.94
C SER A 339 -24.51 -10.70 19.75
N GLU A 340 -25.55 -10.16 19.13
CA GLU A 340 -25.76 -8.71 19.07
C GLU A 340 -25.79 -8.09 20.48
N ALA A 341 -26.43 -8.75 21.45
CA ALA A 341 -26.50 -8.28 22.82
C ALA A 341 -25.12 -8.17 23.49
N GLU A 342 -24.21 -9.13 23.27
CA GLU A 342 -22.86 -9.11 23.84
C GLU A 342 -21.98 -8.02 23.25
N GLY A 343 -22.01 -7.86 21.92
CA GLY A 343 -21.29 -6.76 21.25
C GLY A 343 -21.78 -5.39 21.73
N LEU A 344 -23.06 -5.29 22.10
CA LEU A 344 -23.67 -4.08 22.67
C LEU A 344 -23.49 -3.96 24.20
N ALA A 345 -23.14 -5.03 24.92
CA ALA A 345 -22.95 -5.00 26.38
C ALA A 345 -21.59 -4.42 26.80
N GLY A 346 -20.51 -4.73 26.05
CA GLY A 346 -19.20 -4.09 26.24
C GLY A 346 -19.26 -2.57 26.05
N ARG A 347 -20.18 -2.12 25.18
CA ARG A 347 -20.53 -0.71 24.94
C ARG A 347 -21.20 -0.05 26.15
N ASP A 348 -22.16 -0.71 26.80
CA ASP A 348 -22.92 -0.13 27.93
C ASP A 348 -22.05 0.03 29.20
N GLY A 349 -20.99 -0.77 29.33
CA GLY A 349 -20.02 -0.69 30.43
C GLY A 349 -19.26 0.64 30.50
N TRP A 350 -19.13 1.34 29.36
CA TRP A 350 -18.43 2.62 29.27
C TRP A 350 -19.34 3.83 29.50
N GLU A 351 -20.59 3.81 29.00
CA GLU A 351 -21.54 4.92 29.14
C GLU A 351 -22.04 5.09 30.59
N ARG A 352 -22.06 4.03 31.40
CA ARG A 352 -22.65 4.01 32.75
C ARG A 352 -21.83 4.68 33.87
N PRO A 353 -20.49 4.59 33.94
CA PRO A 353 -19.75 5.10 35.11
C PRO A 353 -19.32 6.58 35.02
N ARG A 354 -19.32 7.20 33.83
CA ARG A 354 -18.57 8.46 33.60
C ARG A 354 -19.40 9.65 33.07
N GLY A 355 -20.67 9.41 32.74
CA GLY A 355 -21.48 10.37 31.99
C GLY A 355 -21.03 10.50 30.53
N PRO A 356 -21.90 10.91 29.59
CA PRO A 356 -21.45 11.12 28.22
C PRO A 356 -20.40 12.24 28.20
N PRO A 357 -19.26 12.10 27.48
CA PRO A 357 -18.48 13.28 27.08
C PRO A 357 -19.44 14.27 26.39
N ALA A 358 -19.14 15.56 26.45
CA ALA A 358 -20.01 16.59 25.89
C ALA A 358 -20.44 16.24 24.44
N GLY A 359 -21.68 15.74 24.28
CA GLY A 359 -22.22 15.23 23.02
C GLY A 359 -22.41 13.70 23.00
N SER A 360 -23.67 13.25 22.88
CA SER A 360 -23.96 11.85 22.52
C SER A 360 -23.55 11.63 21.06
N PHE A 361 -22.44 10.91 20.82
CA PHE A 361 -22.03 10.57 19.46
C PHE A 361 -22.77 9.32 18.98
N PRO A 362 -23.10 9.25 17.68
CA PRO A 362 -23.90 8.18 17.12
C PRO A 362 -23.19 6.82 17.20
N ARG A 363 -24.01 5.79 17.37
CA ARG A 363 -23.59 4.39 17.44
C ARG A 363 -23.59 3.82 16.03
N ALA A 364 -22.49 3.19 15.61
CA ALA A 364 -22.45 2.47 14.35
C ALA A 364 -22.73 1.00 14.61
N VAL A 365 -24.00 0.60 14.39
CA VAL A 365 -24.48 -0.77 14.66
C VAL A 365 -24.85 -1.47 13.36
N THR A 366 -25.45 -0.74 12.42
CA THR A 366 -25.81 -1.29 11.11
C THR A 366 -24.55 -1.53 10.26
N PRO A 367 -24.58 -2.49 9.32
CA PRO A 367 -23.45 -2.72 8.41
C PRO A 367 -23.02 -1.46 7.65
N ALA A 368 -23.97 -0.61 7.24
CA ALA A 368 -23.70 0.62 6.49
C ALA A 368 -22.95 1.67 7.35
N GLU A 369 -23.38 1.89 8.59
CA GLU A 369 -22.72 2.81 9.53
C GLU A 369 -21.30 2.32 9.85
N LYS A 370 -21.14 1.02 10.16
CA LYS A 370 -19.82 0.43 10.46
C LYS A 370 -18.87 0.56 9.26
N GLN A 371 -19.38 0.30 8.06
CA GLN A 371 -18.61 0.49 6.85
C GLN A 371 -18.19 1.95 6.65
N ALA A 372 -19.07 2.92 6.91
CA ALA A 372 -18.73 4.34 6.81
C ALA A 372 -17.57 4.73 7.74
N VAL A 373 -17.61 4.28 9.01
CA VAL A 373 -16.53 4.51 9.98
C VAL A 373 -15.21 3.89 9.49
N LEU A 374 -15.23 2.61 9.12
CA LEU A 374 -14.04 1.89 8.66
C LEU A 374 -13.44 2.48 7.38
N GLN A 375 -14.27 3.00 6.47
CA GLN A 375 -13.81 3.67 5.25
C GLN A 375 -13.09 4.98 5.55
N VAL A 376 -13.63 5.82 6.44
CA VAL A 376 -12.96 7.07 6.89
C VAL A 376 -11.61 6.75 7.52
N ARG A 377 -11.58 5.78 8.43
CA ARG A 377 -10.35 5.33 9.07
C ARG A 377 -9.30 4.87 8.06
N LYS A 378 -9.65 3.94 7.15
CA LYS A 378 -8.72 3.40 6.14
C LYS A 378 -8.23 4.49 5.16
N ALA A 379 -9.00 5.55 4.95
CA ALA A 379 -8.64 6.66 4.09
C ALA A 379 -7.71 7.70 4.73
N GLY A 380 -7.61 7.75 6.07
CA GLY A 380 -6.92 8.82 6.80
C GLY A 380 -5.48 9.08 6.34
N LEU A 381 -4.61 8.06 6.38
CA LEU A 381 -3.21 8.19 5.94
C LEU A 381 -3.09 8.70 4.49
N PRO A 382 -3.70 8.07 3.47
CA PRO A 382 -3.56 8.57 2.11
C PRO A 382 -4.24 9.93 1.85
N LEU A 383 -5.18 10.37 2.70
CA LEU A 383 -5.72 11.74 2.70
C LEU A 383 -4.73 12.77 3.26
N LEU A 384 -4.02 12.45 4.36
CA LEU A 384 -2.93 13.31 4.88
C LEU A 384 -1.91 13.60 3.77
N GLN A 385 -1.55 12.59 3.00
CA GLN A 385 -0.57 12.68 1.92
C GLN A 385 -1.03 13.56 0.74
N SER A 386 -2.27 14.07 0.75
CA SER A 386 -2.83 14.93 -0.31
C SER A 386 -2.71 16.44 -0.04
N LEU A 387 -2.16 16.84 1.11
CA LEU A 387 -2.08 18.24 1.56
C LEU A 387 -1.32 19.15 0.59
N SER A 388 -0.08 18.80 0.29
CA SER A 388 0.81 19.59 -0.56
C SER A 388 1.95 18.72 -1.10
N PRO A 389 2.46 18.97 -2.33
CA PRO A 389 3.67 18.31 -2.83
C PRO A 389 4.96 18.81 -2.14
N ASP A 390 4.92 19.96 -1.48
CA ASP A 390 6.10 20.54 -0.82
C ASP A 390 6.04 20.41 0.70
N LEU A 391 4.87 20.52 1.33
CA LEU A 391 4.70 20.28 2.77
C LEU A 391 3.95 18.97 3.00
N ARG A 392 4.69 17.89 3.27
CA ARG A 392 4.15 16.53 3.33
C ARG A 392 4.18 15.93 4.73
N PRO A 393 3.22 15.07 5.08
CA PRO A 393 3.25 14.26 6.29
C PRO A 393 4.24 13.10 6.12
N GLU A 394 5.47 13.28 6.60
CA GLU A 394 6.56 12.35 6.32
C GLU A 394 6.56 11.09 7.21
N THR A 395 7.22 10.03 6.73
CA THR A 395 7.21 8.70 7.35
C THR A 395 8.54 8.37 8.02
N PHE A 396 8.84 9.05 9.14
CA PHE A 396 10.11 8.84 9.85
C PHE A 396 10.00 8.55 11.36
N VAL A 397 8.88 8.88 12.00
CA VAL A 397 8.64 8.70 13.46
C VAL A 397 7.25 8.14 13.77
N GLU A 398 6.53 7.62 12.77
CA GLU A 398 5.10 7.30 12.87
C GLU A 398 4.75 5.98 13.58
N ASP A 399 5.68 5.26 14.19
CA ASP A 399 5.40 3.87 14.57
C ASP A 399 5.85 3.53 15.99
N SER A 400 5.99 4.54 16.83
CA SER A 400 6.38 4.31 18.21
C SER A 400 5.22 3.72 19.02
N ALA A 401 5.56 2.76 19.87
CA ALA A 401 4.67 2.14 20.83
C ALA A 401 5.24 2.30 22.25
N VAL A 402 4.37 2.65 23.20
CA VAL A 402 4.66 2.74 24.63
C VAL A 402 3.56 2.01 25.41
N PRO A 403 3.72 1.74 26.72
CA PRO A 403 2.61 1.20 27.50
C PRO A 403 1.37 2.13 27.42
N PRO A 404 0.15 1.62 27.19
CA PRO A 404 -1.05 2.45 27.01
C PRO A 404 -1.28 3.47 28.14
N GLU A 405 -0.97 3.10 29.38
CA GLU A 405 -1.06 3.96 30.57
C GLU A 405 -0.11 5.14 30.56
N ARG A 406 0.92 5.13 29.69
CA ARG A 406 1.87 6.22 29.51
C ARG A 406 1.67 6.98 28.19
N LEU A 407 0.66 6.60 27.39
CA LEU A 407 0.48 7.12 26.04
C LEU A 407 0.23 8.63 26.02
N GLY A 408 -0.62 9.14 26.92
CA GLY A 408 -0.93 10.57 27.00
C GLY A 408 0.31 11.43 27.20
N ASP A 409 1.11 11.10 28.23
CA ASP A 409 2.36 11.82 28.53
C ASP A 409 3.40 11.71 27.41
N TYR A 410 3.49 10.54 26.77
CA TYR A 410 4.37 10.33 25.63
C TYR A 410 3.99 11.27 24.47
N ILE A 411 2.72 11.34 24.09
CA ILE A 411 2.25 12.16 22.96
C ILE A 411 2.36 13.66 23.28
N ARG A 412 2.11 14.10 24.52
CA ARG A 412 2.34 15.48 24.94
C ARG A 412 3.80 15.90 24.74
N ARG A 413 4.75 15.06 25.17
CA ARG A 413 6.19 15.32 24.99
C ARG A 413 6.63 15.23 23.53
N PHE A 414 6.08 14.27 22.78
CA PHE A 414 6.30 14.16 21.33
C PHE A 414 5.91 15.45 20.61
N ARG A 415 4.71 15.97 20.92
CA ARG A 415 4.19 17.22 20.35
C ARG A 415 5.07 18.40 20.70
N ALA A 416 5.54 18.48 21.95
CA ALA A 416 6.46 19.53 22.39
C ALA A 416 7.76 19.53 21.57
N ILE A 417 8.38 18.36 21.35
CA ILE A 417 9.58 18.21 20.50
C ILE A 417 9.30 18.76 19.08
N CYS A 418 8.21 18.30 18.43
CA CYS A 418 7.88 18.80 17.10
C CYS A 418 7.65 20.32 17.07
N HIS A 419 6.96 20.86 18.08
CA HIS A 419 6.68 22.29 18.21
C HIS A 419 7.96 23.13 18.43
N GLU A 420 8.92 22.65 19.21
CA GLU A 420 10.23 23.32 19.42
C GLU A 420 11.01 23.46 18.11
N HIS A 421 10.84 22.50 17.18
CA HIS A 421 11.39 22.57 15.82
C HIS A 421 10.49 23.31 14.82
N GLY A 422 9.36 23.88 15.26
CA GLY A 422 8.41 24.58 14.39
C GLY A 422 7.61 23.67 13.45
N VAL A 423 7.55 22.37 13.75
CA VAL A 423 6.94 21.35 12.90
C VAL A 423 5.56 20.97 13.41
N ARG A 424 4.54 21.12 12.56
CA ARG A 424 3.20 20.59 12.85
C ARG A 424 3.20 19.07 12.65
N VAL A 425 2.42 18.34 13.43
CA VAL A 425 2.34 16.88 13.38
C VAL A 425 0.87 16.43 13.38
N ALA A 426 0.56 15.41 12.58
CA ALA A 426 -0.74 14.73 12.61
C ALA A 426 -0.66 13.43 13.41
N PHE A 427 -1.72 13.05 14.14
CA PHE A 427 -1.82 11.82 14.91
C PHE A 427 -3.03 10.96 14.51
N TYR A 428 -2.79 9.67 14.38
CA TYR A 428 -3.81 8.63 14.30
C TYR A 428 -3.23 7.31 14.75
N GLY A 429 -4.05 6.32 15.09
CA GLY A 429 -3.54 4.96 15.26
C GLY A 429 -4.16 4.20 16.41
N HIS A 430 -3.42 3.19 16.83
CA HIS A 430 -3.88 2.08 17.65
C HIS A 430 -3.70 2.35 19.13
N ALA A 431 -4.49 3.29 19.65
CA ALA A 431 -4.42 3.74 21.03
C ALA A 431 -4.56 2.57 22.04
N SER A 432 -5.36 1.54 21.71
CA SER A 432 -5.57 0.37 22.59
C SER A 432 -4.30 -0.40 22.94
N VAL A 433 -3.24 -0.27 22.15
CA VAL A 433 -1.96 -0.98 22.36
C VAL A 433 -0.80 -0.01 22.52
N GLY A 434 -1.12 1.26 22.79
CA GLY A 434 -0.15 2.31 23.05
C GLY A 434 0.70 2.69 21.83
N LEU A 435 0.25 2.37 20.62
CA LEU A 435 0.92 2.69 19.36
C LEU A 435 0.21 3.84 18.67
N MET A 436 0.96 4.91 18.36
CA MET A 436 0.42 6.07 17.64
C MET A 436 1.25 6.40 16.41
N HIS A 437 0.54 6.66 15.32
CA HIS A 437 1.11 7.19 14.11
C HIS A 437 1.17 8.71 14.10
N ALA A 438 2.38 9.21 14.31
CA ALA A 438 2.74 10.61 14.19
C ALA A 438 3.30 10.95 12.80
N ARG A 439 2.79 12.01 12.16
CA ARG A 439 3.21 12.47 10.83
C ARG A 439 3.64 13.93 10.87
N PRO A 440 4.93 14.23 11.15
CA PRO A 440 5.44 15.59 11.07
C PRO A 440 5.38 16.11 9.63
N LEU A 441 4.97 17.37 9.47
CA LEU A 441 4.82 18.03 8.18
C LEU A 441 6.13 18.73 7.79
N LEU A 442 6.83 18.21 6.79
CA LEU A 442 8.15 18.70 6.34
C LEU A 442 8.25 18.72 4.82
N ASN A 443 9.22 19.47 4.30
CA ASN A 443 9.64 19.48 2.90
C ASN A 443 11.02 18.83 2.75
N LEU A 444 11.10 17.54 2.46
CA LEU A 444 12.39 16.85 2.33
C LEU A 444 13.22 17.27 1.10
N LYS A 445 12.71 18.15 0.23
CA LYS A 445 13.50 18.81 -0.82
C LYS A 445 14.40 19.92 -0.23
N ASP A 446 14.11 20.41 0.97
CA ASP A 446 14.89 21.42 1.68
C ASP A 446 15.92 20.77 2.61
N ALA A 447 17.17 21.23 2.52
CA ALA A 447 18.26 20.77 3.38
C ALA A 447 18.03 21.06 4.88
N ALA A 448 17.38 22.17 5.21
CA ALA A 448 17.02 22.52 6.58
C ALA A 448 16.01 21.54 7.16
N ASP A 449 14.94 21.25 6.42
CA ASP A 449 13.91 20.31 6.85
C ASP A 449 14.44 18.88 6.99
N VAL A 450 15.40 18.46 6.16
CA VAL A 450 16.08 17.17 6.35
C VAL A 450 16.90 17.13 7.63
N ARG A 451 17.58 18.22 8.01
CA ARG A 451 18.27 18.31 9.31
C ARG A 451 17.28 18.30 10.47
N THR A 452 16.15 19.01 10.33
CA THR A 452 15.07 19.03 11.32
C THR A 452 14.45 17.63 11.49
N MET A 453 14.18 16.93 10.38
CA MET A 453 13.73 15.53 10.39
C MET A 453 14.66 14.65 11.22
N ARG A 454 15.97 14.76 10.99
CA ARG A 454 16.98 13.98 11.73
C ARG A 454 16.95 14.27 13.23
N ARG A 455 16.94 15.54 13.62
CA ARG A 455 16.90 15.94 15.05
C ARG A 455 15.64 15.40 15.74
N ILE A 456 14.48 15.56 15.12
CA ILE A 456 13.23 15.02 15.64
C ILE A 456 13.33 13.49 15.78
N ALA A 457 13.88 12.77 14.79
CA ALA A 457 14.03 11.32 14.87
C ALA A 457 14.91 10.88 16.05
N GLU A 458 16.05 11.54 16.26
CA GLU A 458 16.99 11.27 17.36
C GLU A 458 16.34 11.54 18.72
N GLU A 459 15.66 12.68 18.89
CA GLU A 459 14.96 13.03 20.14
C GLU A 459 13.76 12.13 20.43
N ILE A 460 13.00 11.74 19.41
CA ILE A 460 11.89 10.79 19.56
C ILE A 460 12.42 9.39 19.90
N LYS A 461 13.55 8.95 19.33
CA LYS A 461 14.22 7.70 19.71
C LYS A 461 14.59 7.72 21.19
N ASP A 462 15.20 8.80 21.68
CA ASP A 462 15.54 8.96 23.10
C ASP A 462 14.28 8.96 23.99
N LEU A 463 13.22 9.62 23.55
CA LEU A 463 11.93 9.64 24.24
C LEU A 463 11.32 8.23 24.35
N VAL A 464 11.36 7.45 23.26
CA VAL A 464 10.87 6.06 23.25
C VAL A 464 11.64 5.20 24.25
N ILE A 465 12.98 5.31 24.28
CA ILE A 465 13.82 4.59 25.24
C ILE A 465 13.44 4.96 26.68
N ALA A 466 13.28 6.26 26.98
CA ALA A 466 12.87 6.74 28.30
C ALA A 466 11.46 6.26 28.72
N PHE A 467 10.61 5.90 27.75
CA PHE A 467 9.29 5.35 28.00
C PHE A 467 9.25 3.81 28.07
N GLY A 468 10.39 3.14 27.89
CA GLY A 468 10.45 1.68 27.78
C GLY A 468 9.71 1.16 26.54
N GLY A 469 9.63 2.00 25.51
CA GLY A 469 8.84 1.77 24.30
C GLY A 469 9.60 1.02 23.20
N ALA A 470 8.92 0.85 22.07
CA ALA A 470 9.50 0.36 20.82
C ALA A 470 9.42 1.47 19.75
N LEU A 471 10.47 1.66 18.96
CA LEU A 471 10.47 2.65 17.86
C LEU A 471 9.67 2.18 16.64
N SER A 472 9.48 0.86 16.53
CA SER A 472 8.54 0.25 15.60
C SER A 472 7.64 -0.76 16.32
N GLY A 473 6.35 -0.46 16.34
CA GLY A 473 5.31 -1.32 16.82
C GLY A 473 4.79 -2.30 15.76
N GLU A 474 4.80 -1.93 14.46
CA GLU A 474 4.26 -2.77 13.39
C GLU A 474 4.86 -2.63 11.98
N HIS A 475 5.60 -1.55 11.70
CA HIS A 475 6.12 -1.25 10.36
C HIS A 475 7.48 -1.86 10.05
N GLY A 476 8.19 -2.40 11.06
CA GLY A 476 9.57 -2.89 10.95
C GLY A 476 10.62 -1.78 11.01
N ASP A 477 11.89 -2.18 10.98
CA ASP A 477 13.03 -1.28 11.06
C ASP A 477 13.33 -0.60 9.72
N GLY A 478 13.45 -1.38 8.64
CA GLY A 478 13.81 -0.92 7.31
C GLY A 478 15.09 -0.10 7.27
N LEU A 479 15.22 0.82 6.31
CA LEU A 479 16.31 1.81 6.30
C LEU A 479 16.10 2.89 7.38
N LEU A 480 14.85 3.10 7.79
CA LEU A 480 14.46 4.22 8.62
C LEU A 480 14.94 4.13 10.06
N ARG A 481 14.89 2.93 10.66
CA ARG A 481 15.13 2.75 12.10
C ARG A 481 16.34 1.88 12.39
N SER A 482 16.88 1.18 11.40
CA SER A 482 18.00 0.26 11.59
C SER A 482 19.27 0.94 12.12
N GLU A 483 19.50 2.22 11.81
CA GLU A 483 20.59 3.03 12.39
C GLU A 483 20.51 3.05 13.93
N PHE A 484 19.30 3.07 14.48
CA PHE A 484 19.05 3.18 15.92
C PHE A 484 19.02 1.84 16.65
N CYS A 485 19.06 0.70 15.94
CA CYS A 485 18.99 -0.63 16.57
C CYS A 485 20.10 -0.84 17.62
N ARG A 486 21.30 -0.32 17.39
CA ARG A 486 22.42 -0.42 18.36
C ARG A 486 22.09 0.27 19.67
N GLU A 487 21.46 1.45 19.63
CA GLU A 487 21.09 2.20 20.82
C GLU A 487 19.87 1.59 21.54
N LEU A 488 18.90 1.10 20.79
CA LEU A 488 17.68 0.49 21.31
C LEU A 488 17.96 -0.83 22.05
N PHE A 489 18.77 -1.71 21.45
CA PHE A 489 19.04 -3.05 21.97
C PHE A 489 20.36 -3.15 22.75
N GLY A 490 21.22 -2.13 22.67
CA GLY A 490 22.55 -2.14 23.25
C GLY A 490 23.56 -2.97 22.45
N GLU A 491 24.84 -2.79 22.78
CA GLU A 491 25.96 -3.35 22.01
C GLU A 491 25.91 -4.89 21.89
N ALA A 492 25.64 -5.59 23.00
CA ALA A 492 25.66 -7.05 23.03
C ALA A 492 24.62 -7.66 22.09
N LEU A 493 23.36 -7.19 22.15
CA LEU A 493 22.30 -7.71 21.29
C LEU A 493 22.47 -7.27 19.84
N TYR A 494 22.96 -6.06 19.59
CA TYR A 494 23.25 -5.62 18.23
C TYR A 494 24.32 -6.49 17.56
N GLU A 495 25.40 -6.83 18.26
CA GLU A 495 26.42 -7.74 17.73
C GLU A 495 25.87 -9.18 17.59
N ALA A 496 24.98 -9.63 18.48
CA ALA A 496 24.26 -10.89 18.31
C ALA A 496 23.39 -10.88 17.03
N PHE A 497 22.70 -9.78 16.72
CA PHE A 497 21.95 -9.62 15.47
C PHE A 497 22.86 -9.67 14.24
N ARG A 498 24.05 -9.07 14.31
CA ARG A 498 25.04 -9.16 13.23
C ARG A 498 25.53 -10.58 13.04
N GLU A 499 25.74 -11.32 14.12
CA GLU A 499 26.14 -12.72 14.03
C GLU A 499 25.01 -13.57 13.42
N ILE A 500 23.76 -13.38 13.83
CA ILE A 500 22.58 -14.00 13.21
C ILE A 500 22.60 -13.73 11.72
N LYS A 501 22.70 -12.46 11.30
CA LYS A 501 22.75 -12.09 9.88
C LYS A 501 23.87 -12.80 9.13
N ARG A 502 25.10 -12.81 9.67
CA ARG A 502 26.25 -13.51 9.05
C ARG A 502 26.07 -15.02 9.00
N SER A 503 25.36 -15.61 9.95
CA SER A 503 25.11 -17.05 9.98
C SER A 503 24.15 -17.50 8.88
N PHE A 504 23.08 -16.73 8.63
CA PHE A 504 22.11 -16.99 7.57
C PHE A 504 22.61 -16.60 6.18
N ASP A 505 23.41 -15.52 6.12
CA ASP A 505 23.88 -14.94 4.87
C ASP A 505 25.37 -14.55 4.93
N PRO A 506 26.28 -15.55 4.87
CA PRO A 506 27.73 -15.31 4.97
C PRO A 506 28.30 -14.43 3.84
N ARG A 507 27.57 -14.26 2.74
CA ARG A 507 27.98 -13.47 1.57
C ARG A 507 27.28 -12.11 1.48
N GLY A 508 26.40 -11.76 2.42
CA GLY A 508 25.69 -10.47 2.41
C GLY A 508 24.74 -10.27 1.22
N LEU A 509 24.15 -11.36 0.69
CA LEU A 509 23.26 -11.32 -0.47
C LEU A 509 21.82 -10.94 -0.12
N LEU A 510 21.32 -11.25 1.07
CA LEU A 510 19.89 -11.14 1.40
C LEU A 510 19.59 -9.76 1.99
N ASN A 511 18.92 -8.90 1.21
CA ASN A 511 18.49 -7.54 1.57
C ASN A 511 19.43 -6.76 2.51
N PRO A 512 20.71 -6.53 2.14
CA PRO A 512 21.70 -5.94 3.02
C PRO A 512 21.35 -4.50 3.45
N GLY A 513 21.89 -4.09 4.60
CA GLY A 513 21.76 -2.74 5.16
C GLY A 513 20.42 -2.48 5.86
N LYS A 514 19.73 -3.53 6.33
CA LYS A 514 18.51 -3.45 7.14
C LYS A 514 18.70 -4.32 8.38
N ILE A 515 18.09 -3.90 9.49
CA ILE A 515 18.22 -4.38 10.87
C ILE A 515 19.62 -4.19 11.44
N VAL A 516 20.65 -4.55 10.67
CA VAL A 516 22.07 -4.39 11.01
C VAL A 516 22.84 -3.79 9.84
N ASP A 517 23.94 -3.11 10.17
CA ASP A 517 24.89 -2.51 9.22
C ASP A 517 24.18 -1.58 8.20
N ALA A 518 23.15 -0.87 8.66
CA ALA A 518 22.37 0.04 7.85
C ALA A 518 23.12 1.35 7.55
N PRO A 519 22.87 1.98 6.39
CA PRO A 519 23.31 3.35 6.15
C PRO A 519 22.56 4.33 7.07
N PRO A 520 23.02 5.58 7.18
CA PRO A 520 22.28 6.63 7.88
C PRO A 520 20.84 6.79 7.35
N MET A 521 19.90 7.09 8.24
CA MET A 521 18.46 7.19 7.94
C MET A 521 18.13 8.28 6.91
N ASP A 522 18.99 9.28 6.75
CA ASP A 522 18.86 10.41 5.83
C ASP A 522 19.59 10.16 4.49
N ALA A 523 20.12 8.96 4.27
CA ALA A 523 20.65 8.54 2.98
C ALA A 523 19.53 8.01 2.05
N ASN A 524 19.75 8.11 0.74
CA ASN A 524 18.84 7.54 -0.29
C ASN A 524 17.39 8.06 -0.26
N LEU A 525 17.18 9.27 0.26
CA LEU A 525 15.87 9.92 0.24
C LEU A 525 15.35 10.06 -1.20
N ARG A 526 14.08 9.71 -1.41
CA ARG A 526 13.33 9.89 -2.65
C ARG A 526 13.30 11.36 -3.06
N TYR A 527 13.04 12.21 -2.09
CA TYR A 527 13.14 13.65 -2.18
C TYR A 527 14.16 14.05 -1.13
N GLY A 528 15.37 14.38 -1.58
CA GLY A 528 16.43 14.89 -0.71
C GLY A 528 16.85 16.30 -1.14
N PRO A 529 17.84 16.90 -0.46
CA PRO A 529 18.27 18.27 -0.73
C PRO A 529 18.80 18.49 -2.16
N GLY A 530 19.29 17.41 -2.79
CA GLY A 530 19.73 17.41 -4.18
C GLY A 530 18.61 17.16 -5.19
N TYR A 531 17.35 16.98 -4.78
CA TYR A 531 16.24 16.74 -5.69
C TYR A 531 15.86 18.03 -6.41
N ARG A 532 15.73 17.97 -7.74
CA ARG A 532 15.30 19.07 -8.59
C ARG A 532 14.47 18.54 -9.75
N VAL A 533 13.54 19.36 -10.24
CA VAL A 533 12.88 19.09 -11.52
C VAL A 533 13.89 19.43 -12.62
N ALA A 534 14.56 18.40 -13.14
CA ALA A 534 15.61 18.56 -14.14
C ALA A 534 15.06 18.85 -15.55
N LEU A 535 13.82 18.43 -15.82
CA LEU A 535 13.15 18.65 -17.08
C LEU A 535 11.87 19.48 -16.88
N PRO A 536 11.96 20.81 -16.86
CA PRO A 536 10.77 21.66 -16.88
C PRO A 536 10.07 21.51 -18.23
N LEU A 537 8.78 21.20 -18.20
CA LEU A 537 7.94 21.08 -19.39
C LEU A 537 7.01 22.28 -19.49
N GLU A 538 6.90 22.85 -20.69
CA GLU A 538 5.80 23.74 -21.01
C GLU A 538 4.52 22.93 -21.17
N THR A 539 3.53 23.18 -20.32
CA THR A 539 2.31 22.37 -20.27
C THR A 539 1.11 23.08 -20.88
N HIS A 540 0.27 22.33 -21.61
CA HIS A 540 -1.01 22.80 -22.11
C HIS A 540 -2.08 22.86 -21.00
N PHE A 541 -2.09 21.89 -20.09
CA PHE A 541 -2.95 21.91 -18.90
C PHE A 541 -2.37 22.83 -17.82
N ARG A 542 -3.27 23.35 -16.98
CA ARG A 542 -2.88 24.12 -15.79
C ARG A 542 -2.65 23.17 -14.61
N PHE A 543 -1.46 23.27 -14.00
CA PHE A 543 -1.03 22.54 -12.80
C PHE A 543 -0.72 23.47 -11.62
N ARG A 544 -1.38 24.63 -11.56
CA ARG A 544 -1.13 25.65 -10.53
C ARG A 544 -1.39 25.12 -9.12
N ASP A 545 -2.33 24.19 -8.98
CA ASP A 545 -2.69 23.51 -7.73
C ASP A 545 -1.54 22.66 -7.14
N THR A 546 -0.55 22.29 -7.93
CA THR A 546 0.54 21.41 -7.54
C THR A 546 1.92 21.97 -7.88
N GLY A 547 2.03 23.27 -8.19
CA GLY A 547 3.30 23.90 -8.55
C GLY A 547 3.91 23.40 -9.86
N GLY A 548 3.13 22.77 -10.74
CA GLY A 548 3.58 22.20 -12.02
C GLY A 548 3.29 20.71 -12.17
N MET A 549 3.59 20.18 -13.37
CA MET A 549 3.36 18.76 -13.69
C MET A 549 4.17 17.83 -12.78
N ALA A 550 5.43 18.18 -12.47
CA ALA A 550 6.26 17.40 -11.55
C ALA A 550 5.61 17.27 -10.16
N GLY A 551 5.15 18.38 -9.57
CA GLY A 551 4.44 18.33 -8.29
C GLY A 551 3.14 17.53 -8.36
N ALA A 552 2.43 17.52 -9.50
CA ALA A 552 1.26 16.65 -9.69
C ALA A 552 1.59 15.17 -9.73
N VAL A 553 2.73 14.79 -10.33
CA VAL A 553 3.25 13.42 -10.32
C VAL A 553 3.65 13.02 -8.89
N GLU A 554 4.28 13.94 -8.17
CA GLU A 554 4.80 13.74 -6.83
C GLU A 554 3.73 13.52 -5.75
N LEU A 555 2.45 13.80 -6.03
CA LEU A 555 1.32 13.41 -5.18
C LEU A 555 1.23 11.89 -4.98
N CYS A 556 1.84 11.10 -5.88
CA CYS A 556 1.99 9.67 -5.67
C CYS A 556 3.02 9.39 -4.56
N ASN A 557 2.54 9.01 -3.38
CA ASN A 557 3.38 8.56 -2.25
C ASN A 557 3.84 7.10 -2.36
N GLY A 558 3.33 6.32 -3.32
CA GLY A 558 3.76 4.93 -3.52
C GLY A 558 2.99 3.88 -2.72
N ASN A 559 1.90 4.25 -2.03
CA ASN A 559 1.09 3.35 -1.20
C ASN A 559 0.48 2.13 -1.92
N ALA A 560 0.53 2.09 -3.25
CA ALA A 560 0.07 0.97 -4.08
C ALA A 560 -1.44 0.70 -4.08
N LEU A 561 -2.31 1.59 -3.60
CA LEU A 561 -3.76 1.36 -3.62
C LEU A 561 -4.28 1.00 -5.03
N CYS A 562 -3.65 1.55 -6.07
CA CYS A 562 -3.90 1.23 -7.46
C CYS A 562 -3.48 -0.19 -7.89
N ARG A 563 -3.07 -1.06 -6.95
CA ARG A 563 -2.83 -2.50 -7.15
C ARG A 563 -3.90 -3.39 -6.53
N LYS A 564 -4.93 -2.83 -5.86
CA LYS A 564 -6.05 -3.65 -5.36
C LYS A 564 -6.72 -4.37 -6.51
N THR A 565 -7.18 -5.59 -6.23
CA THR A 565 -7.69 -6.51 -7.25
C THR A 565 -9.20 -6.76 -7.14
N ALA A 566 -9.82 -6.19 -6.12
CA ALA A 566 -11.25 -6.24 -5.86
C ALA A 566 -11.71 -4.90 -5.29
N GLY A 567 -12.93 -4.50 -5.64
CA GLY A 567 -13.60 -3.29 -5.12
C GLY A 567 -13.15 -1.97 -5.74
N GLY A 568 -14.10 -1.03 -5.89
CA GLY A 568 -13.89 0.32 -6.41
C GLY A 568 -13.51 0.37 -7.90
N THR A 569 -13.22 1.58 -8.38
CA THR A 569 -12.83 1.85 -9.77
C THR A 569 -11.33 1.63 -9.95
N MET A 570 -10.95 0.45 -10.46
CA MET A 570 -9.55 0.11 -10.70
C MET A 570 -9.12 0.28 -12.15
N CYS A 571 -7.80 0.49 -12.35
CA CYS A 571 -7.22 0.61 -13.69
C CYS A 571 -7.41 -0.72 -14.44
N PRO A 572 -8.22 -0.76 -15.52
CA PRO A 572 -8.55 -2.03 -16.16
C PRO A 572 -7.32 -2.75 -16.71
N SER A 573 -6.32 -2.00 -17.16
CA SER A 573 -5.05 -2.58 -17.63
C SER A 573 -4.34 -3.34 -16.52
N TYR A 574 -4.19 -2.76 -15.33
CA TYR A 574 -3.57 -3.46 -14.20
C TYR A 574 -4.37 -4.71 -13.79
N MET A 575 -5.70 -4.61 -13.80
CA MET A 575 -6.57 -5.73 -13.43
C MET A 575 -6.37 -6.95 -14.33
N VAL A 576 -6.06 -6.73 -15.60
CA VAL A 576 -5.81 -7.78 -16.58
C VAL A 576 -4.36 -8.25 -16.53
N THR A 577 -3.38 -7.34 -16.63
CA THR A 577 -1.98 -7.76 -16.82
C THR A 577 -1.24 -8.05 -15.52
N ARG A 578 -1.68 -7.43 -14.41
CA ARG A 578 -1.00 -7.44 -13.10
C ARG A 578 0.39 -6.80 -13.06
N ASP A 579 0.80 -6.11 -14.12
CA ASP A 579 2.13 -5.49 -14.20
C ASP A 579 2.15 -4.11 -13.55
N GLU A 580 3.22 -3.80 -12.82
CA GLU A 580 3.38 -2.53 -12.10
C GLU A 580 3.23 -1.31 -13.02
N GLU A 581 3.75 -1.37 -14.24
CA GLU A 581 3.66 -0.30 -15.25
C GLU A 581 2.24 0.12 -15.58
N HIS A 582 1.29 -0.83 -15.53
CA HIS A 582 -0.10 -0.60 -15.84
C HIS A 582 -0.92 -0.11 -14.64
N SER A 583 -0.29 0.07 -13.48
CA SER A 583 -0.88 0.72 -12.32
C SER A 583 -0.75 2.25 -12.38
N THR A 584 -1.49 2.98 -11.55
CA THR A 584 -1.32 4.44 -11.44
C THR A 584 0.04 4.80 -10.85
N ARG A 585 0.51 4.04 -9.85
CA ARG A 585 1.81 4.23 -9.20
C ARG A 585 2.95 4.03 -10.18
N GLY A 586 2.92 2.95 -10.97
CA GLY A 586 3.94 2.68 -11.99
C GLY A 586 4.08 3.83 -12.97
N ARG A 587 2.96 4.31 -13.55
CA ARG A 587 2.97 5.46 -14.45
C ARG A 587 3.51 6.74 -13.82
N ALA A 588 3.11 7.02 -12.57
CA ALA A 588 3.60 8.18 -11.84
C ALA A 588 5.11 8.08 -11.56
N ASN A 589 5.59 6.90 -11.13
CA ASN A 589 7.01 6.67 -10.89
C ASN A 589 7.84 6.80 -12.17
N ALA A 590 7.39 6.24 -13.29
CA ALA A 590 8.06 6.39 -14.57
C ALA A 590 8.21 7.86 -14.96
N LEU A 591 7.13 8.65 -14.91
CA LEU A 591 7.17 10.09 -15.19
C LEU A 591 8.11 10.82 -14.24
N ARG A 592 8.00 10.58 -12.93
CA ARG A 592 8.82 11.25 -11.92
C ARG A 592 10.30 11.05 -12.22
N MET A 593 10.68 9.83 -12.57
CA MET A 593 12.07 9.44 -12.78
C MET A 593 12.67 10.15 -13.99
N VAL A 594 11.88 10.42 -15.04
CA VAL A 594 12.33 11.26 -16.16
C VAL A 594 12.34 12.74 -15.78
N LEU A 595 11.28 13.24 -15.14
CA LEU A 595 11.16 14.67 -14.78
C LEU A 595 12.22 15.13 -13.76
N SER A 596 12.63 14.24 -12.85
CA SER A 596 13.70 14.51 -11.88
C SER A 596 15.10 14.35 -12.46
N GLY A 597 15.23 13.84 -13.69
CA GLY A 597 16.51 13.55 -14.33
C GLY A 597 17.18 12.26 -13.84
N ALA A 598 16.49 11.42 -13.07
CA ALA A 598 16.98 10.09 -12.70
C ALA A 598 17.01 9.12 -13.90
N LEU A 599 16.21 9.39 -14.93
CA LEU A 599 16.28 8.79 -16.25
C LEU A 599 16.58 9.87 -17.31
N PRO A 600 17.20 9.51 -18.45
CA PRO A 600 17.47 10.46 -19.53
C PRO A 600 16.19 11.12 -20.05
N ALA A 601 16.25 12.40 -20.42
CA ALA A 601 15.09 13.14 -20.95
C ALA A 601 14.47 12.48 -22.20
N ALA A 602 15.28 11.78 -23.01
CA ALA A 602 14.82 11.04 -24.18
C ALA A 602 13.80 9.93 -23.83
N GLU A 603 13.82 9.41 -22.59
CA GLU A 603 12.83 8.43 -22.13
C GLU A 603 11.42 9.03 -22.00
N LEU A 604 11.27 10.36 -21.93
CA LEU A 604 9.94 10.99 -21.83
C LEU A 604 9.05 10.58 -23.01
N THR A 605 9.62 10.52 -24.20
CA THR A 605 8.91 10.13 -25.42
C THR A 605 9.42 8.82 -26.01
N GLY A 606 10.23 8.08 -25.25
CA GLY A 606 10.75 6.77 -25.65
C GLY A 606 9.68 5.67 -25.71
N GLU A 607 10.02 4.56 -26.36
CA GLU A 607 9.14 3.40 -26.53
C GLU A 607 8.67 2.81 -25.21
N ARG A 608 9.57 2.71 -24.23
CA ARG A 608 9.23 2.12 -22.93
C ARG A 608 8.25 3.00 -22.15
N MET A 609 8.38 4.33 -22.20
CA MET A 609 7.37 5.22 -21.61
C MET A 609 6.03 5.17 -22.36
N ARG A 610 6.05 5.04 -23.70
CA ARG A 610 4.83 4.85 -24.49
C ARG A 610 4.04 3.66 -23.97
N GLU A 611 4.66 2.50 -23.87
CA GLU A 611 4.04 1.27 -23.40
C GLU A 611 3.48 1.38 -21.96
N VAL A 612 4.22 1.97 -21.01
CA VAL A 612 3.72 2.28 -19.64
C VAL A 612 2.42 3.10 -19.70
N MET A 613 2.37 4.05 -20.63
CA MET A 613 1.27 5.00 -20.75
C MET A 613 0.12 4.50 -21.62
N ASP A 614 0.36 3.61 -22.58
CA ASP A 614 -0.56 3.31 -23.70
C ASP A 614 -1.89 2.72 -23.23
N LEU A 615 -1.84 1.78 -22.28
CA LEU A 615 -3.04 1.13 -21.77
C LEU A 615 -3.85 1.98 -20.76
N CYS A 616 -3.45 3.23 -20.52
CA CYS A 616 -4.23 4.16 -19.71
C CYS A 616 -5.46 4.65 -20.50
N LEU A 617 -6.66 4.26 -20.07
CA LEU A 617 -7.92 4.65 -20.72
C LEU A 617 -8.38 6.09 -20.40
N GLU A 618 -7.62 6.83 -19.61
CA GLU A 618 -7.99 8.22 -19.24
C GLU A 618 -9.38 8.35 -18.58
N CYS A 619 -9.87 7.27 -17.95
CA CYS A 619 -11.23 7.18 -17.40
C CYS A 619 -11.47 7.97 -16.10
N LYS A 620 -10.46 8.68 -15.58
CA LYS A 620 -10.46 9.41 -14.30
C LYS A 620 -10.73 8.57 -13.04
N GLY A 621 -10.77 7.24 -13.13
CA GLY A 621 -10.91 6.36 -11.97
C GLY A 621 -9.84 6.62 -10.89
N CYS A 622 -8.59 6.85 -11.30
CA CYS A 622 -7.50 7.22 -10.39
C CYS A 622 -7.75 8.54 -9.64
N THR A 623 -8.43 9.52 -10.25
CA THR A 623 -8.72 10.82 -9.61
C THR A 623 -9.79 10.68 -8.53
N GLY A 624 -10.77 9.80 -8.74
CA GLY A 624 -11.84 9.53 -7.78
C GLY A 624 -11.42 8.60 -6.64
N GLU A 625 -10.59 7.59 -6.92
CA GLU A 625 -10.26 6.52 -5.96
C GLU A 625 -8.94 6.72 -5.23
N CYS A 626 -7.96 7.42 -5.81
CA CYS A 626 -6.69 7.66 -5.13
C CYS A 626 -6.89 8.76 -4.08
N PRO A 627 -6.74 8.48 -2.77
CA PRO A 627 -6.97 9.50 -1.74
C PRO A 627 -5.91 10.60 -1.79
N SER A 628 -4.75 10.31 -2.42
CA SER A 628 -3.68 11.26 -2.72
C SER A 628 -3.94 12.11 -3.98
N ARG A 629 -5.11 11.95 -4.61
CA ARG A 629 -5.63 12.79 -5.71
C ARG A 629 -4.78 12.80 -6.99
N VAL A 630 -4.05 11.70 -7.25
CA VAL A 630 -3.27 11.56 -8.49
C VAL A 630 -4.20 11.54 -9.70
N ASN A 631 -4.09 12.57 -10.55
CA ASN A 631 -4.85 12.69 -11.78
C ASN A 631 -4.02 12.18 -12.98
N MET A 632 -3.95 10.85 -13.11
CA MET A 632 -3.23 10.21 -14.21
C MET A 632 -3.84 10.53 -15.58
N THR A 633 -5.13 10.88 -15.64
CA THR A 633 -5.75 11.35 -16.88
C THR A 633 -5.12 12.66 -17.35
N ARG A 634 -5.07 13.68 -16.50
CA ARG A 634 -4.41 14.97 -16.81
C ARG A 634 -2.93 14.76 -17.17
N LEU A 635 -2.22 13.92 -16.41
CA LEU A 635 -0.81 13.63 -16.66
C LEU A 635 -0.58 12.91 -18.00
N LYS A 636 -1.40 11.90 -18.31
CA LYS A 636 -1.33 11.13 -19.57
C LYS A 636 -1.67 12.02 -20.77
N SER A 637 -2.70 12.87 -20.67
CA SER A 637 -3.08 13.78 -21.75
C SER A 637 -1.98 14.81 -22.04
N GLU A 638 -1.35 15.37 -20.99
CA GLU A 638 -0.19 16.25 -21.15
C GLU A 638 1.00 15.51 -21.77
N TRP A 639 1.31 14.32 -21.27
CA TRP A 639 2.35 13.46 -21.84
C TRP A 639 2.08 13.14 -23.33
N LEU A 640 0.83 12.86 -23.71
CA LEU A 640 0.43 12.60 -25.11
C LEU A 640 0.70 13.80 -26.01
N ALA A 641 0.52 15.04 -25.50
CA ALA A 641 0.83 16.25 -26.26
C ALA A 641 2.33 16.30 -26.60
N HIS A 642 3.20 16.06 -25.61
CA HIS A 642 4.64 15.97 -25.84
C HIS A 642 5.03 14.78 -26.73
N TYR A 643 4.43 13.61 -26.52
CA TYR A 643 4.69 12.42 -27.31
C TYR A 643 4.36 12.64 -28.79
N HIS A 644 3.18 13.18 -29.08
CA HIS A 644 2.75 13.48 -30.45
C HIS A 644 3.48 14.69 -31.07
N ALA A 645 3.96 15.65 -30.28
CA ALA A 645 4.83 16.69 -30.79
C ALA A 645 6.15 16.11 -31.34
N ALA A 646 6.70 15.08 -30.67
CA ALA A 646 7.92 14.40 -31.09
C ALA A 646 7.71 13.35 -32.20
N HIS A 647 6.59 12.61 -32.19
CA HIS A 647 6.36 11.45 -33.07
C HIS A 647 5.29 11.68 -34.15
N GLY A 648 4.61 12.83 -34.11
CA GLY A 648 3.43 13.11 -34.91
C GLY A 648 2.14 12.55 -34.30
N VAL A 649 1.01 13.18 -34.66
CA VAL A 649 -0.32 12.72 -34.25
C VAL A 649 -0.78 11.62 -35.21
N PRO A 650 -1.05 10.38 -34.74
CA PRO A 650 -1.45 9.29 -35.61
C PRO A 650 -2.83 9.54 -36.25
N LEU A 651 -3.07 8.96 -37.43
CA LEU A 651 -4.33 9.10 -38.16
C LEU A 651 -5.55 8.71 -37.30
N ARG A 652 -5.42 7.63 -36.52
CA ARG A 652 -6.44 7.19 -35.56
C ARG A 652 -6.83 8.32 -34.59
N ALA A 653 -5.86 9.02 -34.01
CA ALA A 653 -6.12 10.10 -33.06
C ALA A 653 -6.79 11.30 -33.76
N ARG A 654 -6.37 11.64 -34.99
CA ARG A 654 -7.03 12.69 -35.79
C ARG A 654 -8.48 12.33 -36.11
N LEU A 655 -8.75 11.07 -36.44
CA LEU A 655 -10.09 10.56 -36.74
C LEU A 655 -11.00 10.66 -35.52
N PHE A 656 -10.59 10.10 -34.38
CA PHE A 656 -11.42 10.13 -33.17
C PHE A 656 -11.50 11.51 -32.53
N GLY A 657 -10.46 12.35 -32.65
CA GLY A 657 -10.50 13.75 -32.24
C GLY A 657 -11.53 14.59 -33.02
N ASN A 658 -11.89 14.17 -34.23
CA ASN A 658 -12.90 14.81 -35.08
C ASN A 658 -14.18 13.95 -35.24
N ILE A 659 -14.43 13.02 -34.30
CA ILE A 659 -15.50 12.02 -34.45
C ILE A 659 -16.88 12.65 -34.62
N HIS A 660 -17.14 13.80 -34.00
CA HIS A 660 -18.40 14.53 -34.16
C HIS A 660 -18.65 14.92 -35.63
N THR A 661 -17.68 15.59 -36.25
CA THR A 661 -17.76 16.04 -37.64
C THR A 661 -17.88 14.86 -38.60
N LEU A 662 -17.10 13.80 -38.37
CA LEU A 662 -17.15 12.58 -39.17
C LEU A 662 -18.50 11.87 -39.03
N SER A 663 -19.04 11.77 -37.82
CA SER A 663 -20.33 11.14 -37.56
C SER A 663 -21.49 11.92 -38.19
N ARG A 664 -21.40 13.26 -38.21
CA ARG A 664 -22.36 14.11 -38.92
C ARG A 664 -22.39 13.82 -40.42
N VAL A 665 -21.23 13.74 -41.06
CA VAL A 665 -21.11 13.42 -42.49
C VAL A 665 -21.58 11.99 -42.76
N ALA A 666 -21.15 11.03 -41.93
CA ALA A 666 -21.53 9.63 -42.08
C ALA A 666 -23.04 9.39 -41.86
N SER A 667 -23.67 10.12 -40.94
CA SER A 667 -25.12 10.09 -40.70
C SER A 667 -25.91 10.66 -41.88
N ALA A 668 -25.44 11.77 -42.49
CA ALA A 668 -26.05 12.30 -43.71
C ALA A 668 -26.01 11.29 -44.88
N ALA A 669 -25.00 10.42 -44.92
CA ALA A 669 -24.86 9.33 -45.89
C ALA A 669 -25.09 7.94 -45.24
N ALA A 670 -25.92 7.83 -44.19
CA ALA A 670 -26.02 6.64 -43.35
C ALA A 670 -26.20 5.31 -44.09
N PRO A 671 -27.04 5.19 -45.14
CA PRO A 671 -27.17 3.93 -45.87
C PRO A 671 -25.85 3.45 -46.47
N LEU A 672 -25.08 4.35 -47.08
CA LEU A 672 -23.79 4.06 -47.69
C LEU A 672 -22.72 3.79 -46.61
N ALA A 673 -22.65 4.65 -45.59
CA ALA A 673 -21.68 4.51 -44.51
C ALA A 673 -21.85 3.16 -43.78
N ASN A 674 -23.09 2.77 -43.48
CA ASN A 674 -23.39 1.49 -42.83
C ASN A 674 -23.12 0.29 -43.74
N ALA A 675 -23.37 0.41 -45.06
CA ALA A 675 -23.05 -0.64 -46.02
C ALA A 675 -21.53 -0.87 -46.09
N LEU A 676 -20.74 0.20 -46.15
CA LEU A 676 -19.27 0.14 -46.14
C LEU A 676 -18.73 -0.49 -44.85
N LEU A 677 -19.26 -0.11 -43.68
CA LEU A 677 -18.89 -0.71 -42.40
C LEU A 677 -19.24 -2.21 -42.32
N GLY A 678 -20.26 -2.65 -43.06
CA GLY A 678 -20.71 -4.04 -43.11
C GLY A 678 -20.01 -4.89 -44.18
N MET A 679 -19.12 -4.34 -45.01
CA MET A 679 -18.44 -5.10 -46.06
C MET A 679 -17.48 -6.15 -45.47
N PRO A 680 -17.43 -7.37 -46.03
CA PRO A 680 -16.41 -8.35 -45.66
C PRO A 680 -15.00 -7.76 -45.78
N GLY A 681 -14.18 -7.93 -44.74
CA GLY A 681 -12.82 -7.39 -44.71
C GLY A 681 -12.69 -5.94 -44.24
N ALA A 682 -13.79 -5.18 -44.07
CA ALA A 682 -13.74 -3.81 -43.55
C ALA A 682 -13.07 -3.74 -42.15
N GLY A 683 -13.37 -4.70 -41.28
CA GLY A 683 -12.72 -4.81 -39.97
C GLY A 683 -11.21 -5.06 -40.05
N LEU A 684 -10.75 -5.89 -40.99
CA LEU A 684 -9.31 -6.16 -41.20
C LEU A 684 -8.60 -4.91 -41.76
N LEU A 685 -9.25 -4.21 -42.68
CA LEU A 685 -8.73 -2.96 -43.23
C LEU A 685 -8.65 -1.88 -42.15
N GLY A 686 -9.69 -1.74 -41.33
CA GLY A 686 -9.70 -0.83 -40.18
C GLY A 686 -8.63 -1.17 -39.13
N GLU A 687 -8.37 -2.45 -38.88
CA GLU A 687 -7.30 -2.89 -37.99
C GLU A 687 -5.92 -2.53 -38.53
N ARG A 688 -5.67 -2.78 -39.82
CA ARG A 688 -4.37 -2.47 -40.45
C ARG A 688 -4.11 -0.98 -40.64
N LEU A 689 -5.13 -0.20 -41.02
CA LEU A 689 -4.97 1.23 -41.34
C LEU A 689 -5.15 2.14 -40.11
N LEU A 690 -6.09 1.82 -39.24
CA LEU A 690 -6.51 2.68 -38.14
C LEU A 690 -6.22 2.08 -36.75
N GLY A 691 -5.74 0.84 -36.67
CA GLY A 691 -5.50 0.16 -35.39
C GLY A 691 -6.78 -0.13 -34.61
N ILE A 692 -7.93 -0.20 -35.28
CA ILE A 692 -9.21 -0.58 -34.66
C ILE A 692 -9.35 -2.09 -34.78
N SER A 693 -9.29 -2.82 -33.65
CA SER A 693 -9.36 -4.28 -33.69
C SER A 693 -10.60 -4.78 -34.43
N ARG A 694 -10.42 -5.74 -35.34
CA ARG A 694 -11.50 -6.37 -36.13
C ARG A 694 -12.56 -7.06 -35.28
N HIS A 695 -12.26 -7.33 -34.01
CA HIS A 695 -13.19 -7.92 -33.04
C HIS A 695 -14.16 -6.89 -32.43
N ARG A 696 -13.99 -5.59 -32.73
CA ARG A 696 -14.90 -4.53 -32.32
C ARG A 696 -16.01 -4.34 -33.34
N ARG A 697 -17.24 -4.28 -32.86
CA ARG A 697 -18.40 -3.87 -33.66
C ARG A 697 -18.49 -2.35 -33.63
N LEU A 698 -18.32 -1.71 -34.77
CA LEU A 698 -18.51 -0.27 -34.90
C LEU A 698 -20.01 0.05 -34.87
N PRO A 699 -20.41 1.18 -34.24
CA PRO A 699 -21.80 1.58 -34.20
C PRO A 699 -22.31 1.91 -35.61
N ARG A 700 -23.60 1.72 -35.82
CA ARG A 700 -24.26 2.15 -37.07
C ARG A 700 -24.63 3.62 -36.97
N PHE A 701 -24.56 4.32 -38.09
CA PHE A 701 -25.03 5.71 -38.17
C PHE A 701 -26.55 5.74 -38.44
N ALA A 702 -27.25 6.56 -37.69
CA ALA A 702 -28.68 6.79 -37.85
C ALA A 702 -28.94 7.66 -39.09
N ARG A 703 -30.02 7.33 -39.82
CA ARG A 703 -30.51 8.14 -40.95
C ARG A 703 -31.09 9.47 -40.48
N GLU A 704 -31.80 9.43 -39.36
CA GLU A 704 -32.32 10.60 -38.68
C GLU A 704 -31.51 10.83 -37.42
N PRO A 705 -30.73 11.91 -37.32
CA PRO A 705 -29.99 12.23 -36.12
C PRO A 705 -30.90 12.83 -35.03
N PHE A 706 -30.47 12.72 -33.78
CA PHE A 706 -31.23 13.17 -32.60
C PHE A 706 -31.72 14.62 -32.71
N HIS A 707 -30.87 15.54 -33.19
CA HIS A 707 -31.22 16.96 -33.27
C HIS A 707 -32.36 17.22 -34.28
N ALA A 708 -32.37 16.51 -35.41
CA ALA A 708 -33.45 16.60 -36.38
C ALA A 708 -34.77 16.05 -35.82
N TRP A 709 -34.68 14.88 -35.16
CA TRP A 709 -35.81 14.31 -34.42
C TRP A 709 -36.34 15.24 -33.32
N PHE A 710 -35.43 15.87 -32.56
CA PHE A 710 -35.75 16.74 -31.43
C PHE A 710 -36.43 18.02 -31.87
N GLU A 711 -35.91 18.70 -32.91
CA GLU A 711 -36.53 19.92 -33.44
C GLU A 711 -37.93 19.66 -34.00
N ARG A 712 -38.13 18.54 -34.72
CA ARG A 712 -39.47 18.14 -35.17
C ARG A 712 -40.42 17.92 -33.98
N THR A 713 -39.99 17.11 -33.00
CA THR A 713 -40.83 16.77 -31.83
C THR A 713 -41.11 17.98 -30.94
N ARG A 714 -40.17 18.92 -30.84
CA ARG A 714 -40.32 20.18 -30.11
C ARG A 714 -41.33 21.09 -30.79
N ALA A 715 -41.29 21.20 -32.12
CA ALA A 715 -42.25 22.00 -32.89
C ALA A 715 -43.69 21.48 -32.77
N GLU A 716 -43.85 20.17 -32.57
CA GLU A 716 -45.15 19.49 -32.40
C GLU A 716 -45.71 19.56 -30.97
N ARG A 717 -44.93 20.04 -29.98
CA ARG A 717 -45.38 20.15 -28.58
C ARG A 717 -45.86 21.57 -28.26
N PRO A 718 -47.12 21.77 -27.81
CA PRO A 718 -47.56 23.07 -27.34
C PRO A 718 -46.72 23.53 -26.14
N ALA A 719 -46.41 24.83 -26.07
CA ALA A 719 -45.68 25.42 -24.96
C ALA A 719 -46.50 25.24 -23.66
N GLY A 720 -46.08 24.32 -22.79
CA GLY A 720 -46.83 23.92 -21.60
C GLY A 720 -46.09 24.12 -20.28
N LEU A 721 -46.53 25.15 -19.54
CA LEU A 721 -46.73 25.26 -18.08
C LEU A 721 -45.53 25.09 -17.11
N GLY A 722 -44.95 26.21 -16.68
CA GLY A 722 -44.50 26.46 -15.30
C GLY A 722 -43.36 25.63 -14.69
N ARG A 723 -42.79 24.65 -15.41
CA ARG A 723 -41.65 23.84 -14.93
C ARG A 723 -40.30 24.52 -15.22
N PRO A 724 -39.26 24.27 -14.41
CA PRO A 724 -37.92 24.77 -14.68
C PRO A 724 -37.40 24.26 -16.03
N PRO A 725 -36.66 25.08 -16.80
CA PRO A 725 -36.06 24.65 -18.04
C PRO A 725 -35.01 23.57 -17.78
N VAL A 726 -35.05 22.49 -18.58
CA VAL A 726 -34.02 21.44 -18.58
C VAL A 726 -33.18 21.58 -19.85
N VAL A 727 -31.85 21.58 -19.69
CA VAL A 727 -30.90 21.60 -20.81
C VAL A 727 -30.29 20.21 -20.94
N LEU A 728 -30.43 19.60 -22.12
CA LEU A 728 -29.82 18.31 -22.45
C LEU A 728 -28.57 18.55 -23.32
N PHE A 729 -27.43 18.02 -22.89
CA PHE A 729 -26.17 18.06 -23.63
C PHE A 729 -25.84 16.64 -24.14
N PRO A 730 -26.21 16.28 -25.38
CA PRO A 730 -25.84 14.99 -25.94
C PRO A 730 -24.33 14.95 -26.21
N ASP A 731 -23.71 13.80 -25.95
CA ASP A 731 -22.31 13.54 -26.30
C ASP A 731 -22.10 13.50 -27.83
N PRO A 732 -20.86 13.38 -28.36
CA PRO A 732 -20.61 13.34 -29.80
C PRO A 732 -21.22 12.15 -30.58
N PHE A 733 -21.61 11.07 -29.91
CA PHE A 733 -22.11 9.83 -30.50
C PHE A 733 -23.65 9.76 -30.47
N THR A 734 -24.27 10.08 -29.33
CA THR A 734 -25.73 10.04 -29.14
C THR A 734 -26.50 10.67 -30.32
N PRO A 735 -26.11 11.83 -30.88
CA PRO A 735 -26.85 12.43 -31.98
C PRO A 735 -26.86 11.63 -33.27
N TYR A 736 -25.85 10.80 -33.53
CA TYR A 736 -25.62 10.22 -34.86
C TYR A 736 -25.62 8.70 -34.87
N THR A 737 -25.38 8.04 -33.73
CA THR A 737 -25.32 6.57 -33.66
C THR A 737 -26.39 5.97 -32.76
N ASP A 738 -26.85 6.71 -31.75
CA ASP A 738 -27.86 6.25 -30.80
C ASP A 738 -28.88 7.36 -30.47
N PRO A 739 -29.62 7.87 -31.49
CA PRO A 739 -30.59 8.94 -31.29
C PRO A 739 -31.78 8.50 -30.42
N GLU A 740 -32.03 7.19 -30.31
CA GLU A 740 -33.10 6.62 -29.49
C GLU A 740 -32.83 6.82 -28.00
N ALA A 741 -31.58 6.65 -27.55
CA ALA A 741 -31.18 6.97 -26.18
C ALA A 741 -31.39 8.46 -25.86
N GLY A 742 -31.02 9.35 -26.78
CA GLY A 742 -31.29 10.78 -26.66
C GLY A 742 -32.80 11.08 -26.58
N ALA A 743 -33.60 10.45 -27.43
CA ALA A 743 -35.05 10.60 -27.44
C ALA A 743 -35.70 10.10 -26.14
N ALA A 744 -35.23 8.98 -25.60
CA ALA A 744 -35.65 8.46 -24.30
C ALA A 744 -35.31 9.46 -23.17
N ALA A 745 -34.10 10.03 -23.17
CA ALA A 745 -33.69 11.04 -22.20
C ALA A 745 -34.56 12.31 -22.25
N VAL A 746 -35.11 12.68 -23.41
CA VAL A 746 -36.07 13.80 -23.53
C VAL A 746 -37.44 13.45 -22.95
N ARG A 747 -37.84 12.17 -22.97
CA ARG A 747 -39.14 11.72 -22.45
C ARG A 747 -39.15 11.59 -20.92
N VAL A 748 -38.03 11.27 -20.28
CA VAL A 748 -37.96 11.08 -18.81
C VAL A 748 -38.28 12.35 -17.99
N PRO A 749 -37.75 13.55 -18.32
CA PRO A 749 -38.15 14.80 -17.66
C PRO A 749 -39.55 15.28 -18.06
N ALA A 750 -40.13 14.69 -19.12
CA ALA A 750 -41.44 15.06 -19.65
C ALA A 750 -42.61 14.29 -18.99
N THR A 751 -42.32 13.28 -18.17
CA THR A 751 -43.20 12.80 -17.09
C THR A 751 -42.89 13.61 -15.84
#